data_AF-A0A1Q6UAF6-F1
#
_entry.id   AF-A0A1Q6UAF6-F1
#
_cell.length_a   1.000
_cell.length_b   1.000
_cell.length_c   1.000
_cell.angle_alpha   90.00
_cell.angle_beta   90.00
_cell.angle_gamma   90.00
#
_symmetry.space_group_name_H-M   'P 1'
#
loop_
_entity.id
_entity.type
_entity.pdbx_description
1 polymer ?
#
loop_
_entity_poly.entity_id
_entity_poly.type
_entity_poly.pdbx_seq_one_letter_code
_entity_poly.pdbx_strand_id
1 'polypeptide(L)'
;MVTKATNNIEDKPFIPLDFQAFADKRPHAAGEVRNVLRSRISQVTEVPEEIGGDREAREAFLRKRKEEMAYKNALNDLELFDKNPELYTTLFSLKETANEEVHTENREKENERDTDKTRAKICEDQNGNLFLAVEIMKPADVSFQIHDGKLSFDPNGMSPDQLREILAWLDRRGLASFVDMDGLKLENADARTEELFAAVKKEAENETKRGGDEFVTSGAADALTVNQSANDNDTPYEEDRENGETQRGNEASEGNGEGLPFGTLPIQKTDRNKAPANAYDNAVESLTKWMDKNKRRNLSYFITYKSGYTVFTTFDKENPENMEQDGVIDKKTKDVKVRSECKLYVKMDKDGRLEISFSTPNGKPLSDTYADRIMDAYKDAGISRVKFGTMSDANEGSIRAACGRALIVPVGLKLSQTKFDKMIDAAEGKNGKNNPKVIKYRRDLALQFAHQLKQKGINWQDPANKNNVDCRCIRGAIGAYNFSPFRDWWEDFGLRNKYEEFIKNSGSGNRNGAADAIGAAKAVAKLYAAYSDNTDKTLDYLVSDKCKSLTPEEKEKFKEVIRGSEKMQVRDMPPEAAQNLFSFMQQTQAARATRKINEEYEKLVKDEFYKGNAARDAVTPYLTEASTEIDNVKNDLADIGLPPILVMKIGMPKHDFSPIQRRLKAEKEQAKQNNSNIAGNAGNNGQLPSRGYGRGGGESR
;
A
#
# COMPACT_ATOMS: atom_id res chain seq x y z
N MET A 1 -30.30 1.05 18.33
CA MET A 1 -31.42 1.37 19.23
C MET A 1 -31.40 2.88 19.41
N VAL A 2 -32.25 3.63 18.71
CA VAL A 2 -32.49 5.05 19.06
C VAL A 2 -33.55 5.01 20.15
N THR A 3 -33.12 4.70 21.37
CA THR A 3 -34.03 4.65 22.52
C THR A 3 -34.18 6.05 23.09
N LYS A 4 -35.38 6.60 22.87
CA LYS A 4 -36.01 7.74 23.56
C LYS A 4 -35.27 9.07 23.43
N ALA A 5 -35.80 9.93 22.55
CA ALA A 5 -35.66 11.38 22.69
C ALA A 5 -36.05 11.78 24.12
N THR A 6 -35.07 12.15 24.93
CA THR A 6 -35.30 12.62 26.30
C THR A 6 -35.37 14.14 26.30
N ASN A 7 -36.61 14.62 26.42
CA ASN A 7 -37.12 15.75 27.20
C ASN A 7 -36.24 17.00 27.37
N ASN A 8 -36.86 18.15 27.08
CA ASN A 8 -36.57 19.52 27.53
C ASN A 8 -35.10 19.82 27.90
N ILE A 9 -34.45 20.61 27.05
CA ILE A 9 -33.08 21.12 27.24
C ILE A 9 -33.07 22.29 28.23
N GLU A 10 -34.24 22.83 28.60
CA GLU A 10 -34.36 23.99 29.48
C GLU A 10 -33.64 23.82 30.83
N ASP A 11 -33.50 22.59 31.33
CA ASP A 11 -32.86 22.27 32.62
C ASP A 11 -31.62 21.33 32.53
N LYS A 12 -31.08 21.08 31.33
CA LYS A 12 -29.92 20.17 31.13
C LYS A 12 -28.62 20.94 30.88
N PRO A 13 -27.45 20.39 31.26
CA PRO A 13 -26.16 20.97 30.92
C PRO A 13 -26.02 21.14 29.40
N PHE A 14 -25.61 22.33 28.94
CA PHE A 14 -25.34 22.56 27.52
C PHE A 14 -24.15 23.50 27.29
N ILE A 15 -23.62 23.43 26.07
CA ILE A 15 -22.56 24.33 25.60
C ILE A 15 -23.13 25.19 24.44
N PRO A 16 -23.08 26.53 24.53
CA PRO A 16 -23.40 27.39 23.41
C PRO A 16 -22.31 27.29 22.34
N LEU A 17 -22.73 27.16 21.09
CA LEU A 17 -21.90 27.04 19.90
C LEU A 17 -22.03 28.31 19.06
N ASP A 18 -20.97 28.67 18.34
CA ASP A 18 -21.00 29.81 17.41
C ASP A 18 -21.68 29.41 16.07
N PHE A 19 -22.98 29.15 16.17
CA PHE A 19 -23.80 28.70 15.05
C PHE A 19 -23.95 29.76 13.97
N GLN A 20 -23.89 31.04 14.34
CA GLN A 20 -23.96 32.14 13.39
C GLN A 20 -22.69 32.22 12.54
N ALA A 21 -21.50 32.12 13.13
CA ALA A 21 -20.25 32.10 12.37
C ALA A 21 -20.14 30.89 11.43
N PHE A 22 -20.76 29.77 11.79
CA PHE A 22 -20.87 28.61 10.90
C PHE A 22 -21.90 28.84 9.79
N ALA A 23 -23.08 29.37 10.11
CA ALA A 23 -24.13 29.69 9.12
C ALA A 23 -23.64 30.69 8.06
N ASP A 24 -22.79 31.65 8.44
CA ASP A 24 -22.22 32.64 7.53
C ASP A 24 -21.20 32.04 6.54
N LYS A 25 -20.65 30.85 6.84
CA LYS A 25 -19.63 30.15 6.04
C LYS A 25 -20.16 28.89 5.36
N ARG A 26 -21.46 28.60 5.48
CA ARG A 26 -22.05 27.34 5.00
C ARG A 26 -21.97 27.24 3.45
N PRO A 27 -21.71 26.04 2.92
CA PRO A 27 -21.45 25.85 1.48
C PRO A 27 -22.72 25.90 0.61
N HIS A 28 -23.91 25.80 1.22
CA HIS A 28 -25.18 25.71 0.49
C HIS A 28 -26.17 26.78 0.92
N ALA A 29 -26.82 27.40 -0.05
CA ALA A 29 -27.98 28.27 0.19
C ALA A 29 -29.27 27.44 0.37
N ALA A 30 -30.27 27.98 1.06
CA ALA A 30 -31.54 27.29 1.30
C ALA A 30 -32.25 26.85 0.00
N GLY A 31 -32.15 27.64 -1.07
CA GLY A 31 -32.68 27.27 -2.38
C GLY A 31 -31.99 26.05 -3.00
N GLU A 32 -30.69 25.89 -2.77
CA GLU A 32 -29.91 24.74 -3.27
C GLU A 32 -30.26 23.48 -2.49
N VAL A 33 -30.33 23.56 -1.16
CA VAL A 33 -30.77 22.44 -0.30
C VAL A 33 -32.18 21.99 -0.68
N ARG A 34 -33.11 22.92 -0.89
CA ARG A 34 -34.46 22.60 -1.35
C ARG A 34 -34.48 21.85 -2.68
N ASN A 35 -33.63 22.25 -3.63
CA ASN A 35 -33.52 21.59 -4.93
C ASN A 35 -32.94 20.17 -4.78
N VAL A 36 -31.94 19.99 -3.92
CA VAL A 36 -31.39 18.67 -3.58
C VAL A 36 -32.47 17.78 -2.98
N LEU A 37 -33.25 18.25 -2.01
CA LEU A 37 -34.32 17.48 -1.39
C LEU A 37 -35.43 17.12 -2.39
N ARG A 38 -35.86 18.07 -3.24
CA ARG A 38 -36.86 17.82 -4.29
C ARG A 38 -36.40 16.80 -5.33
N SER A 39 -35.12 16.83 -5.72
CA SER A 39 -34.58 15.87 -6.69
C SER A 39 -34.67 14.41 -6.22
N ARG A 40 -34.68 14.18 -4.90
CA ARG A 40 -34.79 12.85 -4.28
C ARG A 40 -36.22 12.30 -4.29
N ILE A 41 -37.22 13.14 -4.54
CA ILE A 41 -38.65 12.76 -4.54
C ILE A 41 -39.11 12.26 -5.92
N SER A 42 -38.45 12.68 -7.02
CA SER A 42 -38.94 12.46 -8.39
C SER A 42 -38.76 11.05 -8.96
N GLN A 43 -38.31 10.04 -8.19
CA GLN A 43 -37.75 8.80 -8.73
C GLN A 43 -38.52 7.48 -8.47
N VAL A 44 -39.80 7.47 -8.09
CA VAL A 44 -40.45 6.18 -7.77
C VAL A 44 -41.67 5.82 -8.64
N THR A 45 -41.59 4.61 -9.21
CA THR A 45 -42.69 3.79 -9.77
C THR A 45 -43.22 2.78 -8.75
N GLU A 46 -44.52 2.46 -8.79
CA GLU A 46 -45.25 1.62 -7.83
C GLU A 46 -44.57 0.27 -7.45
N VAL A 47 -44.70 -0.08 -6.17
CA VAL A 47 -44.20 -1.32 -5.56
C VAL A 47 -45.31 -2.40 -5.62
N PRO A 48 -45.06 -3.59 -6.21
CA PRO A 48 -46.04 -4.67 -6.21
C PRO A 48 -46.28 -5.22 -4.80
N GLU A 49 -47.53 -5.58 -4.49
CA GLU A 49 -47.95 -6.03 -3.15
C GLU A 49 -47.43 -7.43 -2.76
N GLU A 50 -46.99 -8.25 -3.72
CA GLU A 50 -46.57 -9.64 -3.46
C GLU A 50 -45.07 -9.88 -3.69
N ILE A 51 -44.48 -10.65 -2.77
CA ILE A 51 -43.09 -11.13 -2.87
C ILE A 51 -43.09 -12.39 -3.74
N GLY A 52 -42.56 -12.29 -4.96
CA GLY A 52 -42.38 -13.45 -5.85
C GLY A 52 -41.45 -14.51 -5.24
N GLY A 53 -41.68 -15.78 -5.58
CA GLY A 53 -41.04 -16.94 -4.94
C GLY A 53 -39.60 -17.25 -5.36
N ASP A 54 -39.06 -16.57 -6.38
CA ASP A 54 -37.69 -16.75 -6.83
C ASP A 54 -36.73 -15.68 -6.27
N ARG A 55 -35.42 -15.93 -6.40
CA ARG A 55 -34.36 -15.06 -5.87
C ARG A 55 -34.36 -13.68 -6.53
N GLU A 56 -34.64 -13.60 -7.83
CA GLU A 56 -34.61 -12.35 -8.60
C GLU A 56 -35.81 -11.46 -8.25
N ALA A 57 -37.00 -12.03 -8.09
CA ALA A 57 -38.20 -11.34 -7.65
C ALA A 57 -38.08 -10.83 -6.21
N ARG A 58 -37.42 -11.60 -5.33
CA ARG A 58 -37.14 -11.18 -3.96
C ARG A 58 -36.10 -10.06 -3.88
N GLU A 59 -35.04 -10.13 -4.68
CA GLU A 59 -34.06 -9.05 -4.81
C GLU A 59 -34.70 -7.78 -5.41
N ALA A 60 -35.57 -7.92 -6.41
CA ALA A 60 -36.33 -6.81 -7.00
C ALA A 60 -37.32 -6.17 -6.02
N PHE A 61 -38.03 -6.96 -5.21
CA PHE A 61 -38.91 -6.46 -4.16
C PHE A 61 -38.13 -5.69 -3.08
N LEU A 62 -36.99 -6.23 -2.62
CA LEU A 62 -36.13 -5.55 -1.64
C LEU A 62 -35.59 -4.23 -2.19
N ARG A 63 -35.23 -4.19 -3.47
CA ARG A 63 -34.79 -2.95 -4.14
C ARG A 63 -35.92 -1.91 -4.17
N LYS A 64 -37.13 -2.30 -4.61
CA LYS A 64 -38.30 -1.41 -4.65
C LYS A 64 -38.73 -0.91 -3.26
N ARG A 65 -38.65 -1.75 -2.22
CA ARG A 65 -38.94 -1.34 -0.84
C ARG A 65 -37.89 -0.38 -0.26
N LYS A 66 -36.62 -0.53 -0.66
CA LYS A 66 -35.55 0.42 -0.32
C LYS A 66 -35.79 1.77 -0.99
N GLU A 67 -36.26 1.78 -2.24
CA GLU A 67 -36.66 2.99 -2.98
C GLU A 67 -37.86 3.70 -2.32
N GLU A 68 -38.91 2.96 -1.90
CA GLU A 68 -40.06 3.54 -1.18
C GLU A 68 -39.67 4.17 0.16
N MET A 69 -38.80 3.51 0.94
CA MET A 69 -38.28 4.06 2.19
C MET A 69 -37.44 5.32 1.96
N ALA A 70 -36.64 5.35 0.89
CA ALA A 70 -35.88 6.54 0.51
C ALA A 70 -36.80 7.69 0.11
N TYR A 71 -37.88 7.42 -0.60
CA TYR A 71 -38.89 8.41 -0.97
C TYR A 71 -39.62 8.98 0.26
N LYS A 72 -40.09 8.14 1.18
CA LYS A 72 -40.73 8.61 2.43
C LYS A 72 -39.77 9.45 3.29
N ASN A 73 -38.50 9.07 3.34
CA ASN A 73 -37.48 9.86 4.03
C ASN A 73 -37.24 11.22 3.33
N ALA A 74 -37.22 11.26 1.99
CA ALA A 74 -37.05 12.50 1.24
C ALA A 74 -38.24 13.46 1.39
N LEU A 75 -39.47 12.93 1.46
CA LEU A 75 -40.66 13.72 1.78
C LEU A 75 -40.59 14.31 3.19
N ASN A 76 -40.23 13.50 4.18
CA ASN A 76 -40.06 13.94 5.56
C ASN A 76 -38.95 15.00 5.68
N ASP A 77 -37.82 14.80 5.02
CA ASP A 77 -36.73 15.79 4.96
C ASP A 77 -37.19 17.12 4.35
N LEU A 78 -38.03 17.09 3.31
CA LEU A 78 -38.60 18.29 2.71
C LEU A 78 -39.62 18.98 3.61
N GLU A 79 -40.45 18.22 4.33
CA GLU A 79 -41.40 18.75 5.32
C GLU A 79 -40.68 19.44 6.47
N LEU A 80 -39.60 18.83 6.99
CA LEU A 80 -38.74 19.43 8.01
C LEU A 80 -38.03 20.68 7.50
N PHE A 81 -37.59 20.69 6.24
CA PHE A 81 -37.02 21.88 5.60
C PHE A 81 -38.03 23.02 5.50
N ASP A 82 -39.27 22.75 5.08
CA ASP A 82 -40.29 23.78 4.89
C ASP A 82 -40.73 24.41 6.24
N LYS A 83 -40.56 23.72 7.39
CA LYS A 83 -40.81 24.26 8.74
C LYS A 83 -39.83 25.35 9.16
N ASN A 84 -38.53 25.17 8.90
CA ASN A 84 -37.50 26.18 9.19
C ASN A 84 -36.33 26.07 8.20
N PRO A 85 -36.43 26.70 7.01
CA PRO A 85 -35.45 26.55 5.93
C PRO A 85 -34.03 26.95 6.31
N GLU A 86 -33.88 28.01 7.11
CA GLU A 86 -32.58 28.55 7.48
C GLU A 86 -31.84 27.62 8.47
N LEU A 87 -32.53 27.20 9.53
CA LEU A 87 -31.96 26.24 10.48
C LEU A 87 -31.72 24.89 9.82
N TYR A 88 -32.67 24.39 9.01
CA TYR A 88 -32.50 23.13 8.29
C TYR A 88 -31.29 23.18 7.37
N THR A 89 -31.08 24.26 6.63
CA THR A 89 -29.92 24.43 5.73
C THR A 89 -28.58 24.37 6.49
N THR A 90 -28.54 24.96 7.68
CA THR A 90 -27.35 24.93 8.55
C THR A 90 -27.12 23.52 9.10
N LEU A 91 -28.17 22.85 9.61
CA LEU A 91 -28.07 21.47 10.09
C LEU A 91 -27.78 20.48 8.95
N PHE A 92 -28.26 20.74 7.74
CA PHE A 92 -27.98 19.97 6.53
C PHE A 92 -26.51 20.09 6.15
N SER A 93 -25.95 21.29 6.19
CA SER A 93 -24.51 21.50 5.94
C SER A 93 -23.66 20.76 6.98
N LEU A 94 -24.02 20.85 8.27
CA LEU A 94 -23.35 20.09 9.33
C LEU A 94 -23.47 18.58 9.15
N LYS A 95 -24.66 18.09 8.76
CA LYS A 95 -24.92 16.68 8.46
C LYS A 95 -24.07 16.19 7.30
N GLU A 96 -24.01 16.93 6.19
CA GLU A 96 -23.23 16.52 5.02
C GLU A 96 -21.74 16.55 5.36
N THR A 97 -21.21 17.57 6.04
CA THR A 97 -19.81 17.58 6.53
C THR A 97 -19.53 16.45 7.53
N ALA A 98 -20.50 16.03 8.33
CA ALA A 98 -20.36 14.90 9.23
C ALA A 98 -20.40 13.54 8.52
N ASN A 99 -21.17 13.42 7.45
CA ASN A 99 -21.34 12.17 6.69
C ASN A 99 -20.35 12.04 5.51
N GLU A 100 -19.77 13.14 5.02
CA GLU A 100 -18.72 13.16 3.99
C GLU A 100 -17.38 12.65 4.51
N GLU A 101 -17.14 12.71 5.83
CA GLU A 101 -16.03 11.99 6.48
C GLU A 101 -16.16 10.45 6.32
N VAL A 102 -17.32 9.94 5.90
CA VAL A 102 -17.59 8.52 5.57
C VAL A 102 -17.53 8.24 4.06
N HIS A 103 -17.32 9.26 3.22
CA HIS A 103 -17.28 9.12 1.76
C HIS A 103 -16.00 9.68 1.13
N THR A 104 -14.88 9.03 1.42
CA THR A 104 -13.76 8.98 0.47
C THR A 104 -13.71 7.60 -0.19
N GLU A 105 -14.18 7.57 -1.43
CA GLU A 105 -13.98 6.58 -2.51
C GLU A 105 -13.65 5.13 -2.10
N ASN A 106 -14.69 4.31 -1.96
CA ASN A 106 -14.65 2.88 -2.32
C ASN A 106 -16.10 2.37 -2.47
N ARG A 107 -16.60 2.34 -3.71
CA ARG A 107 -17.91 1.73 -4.01
C ARG A 107 -17.83 0.22 -4.31
N GLU A 108 -16.73 -0.43 -3.93
CA GLU A 108 -16.57 -1.88 -4.00
C GLU A 108 -15.99 -2.39 -2.68
N LYS A 109 -16.88 -2.58 -1.69
CA LYS A 109 -16.80 -3.54 -0.55
C LYS A 109 -17.84 -3.17 0.50
N GLU A 110 -19.12 -3.41 0.20
CA GLU A 110 -20.05 -3.76 1.27
C GLU A 110 -19.67 -5.17 1.74
N ASN A 111 -18.75 -5.28 2.71
CA ASN A 111 -18.64 -6.37 3.70
C ASN A 111 -17.34 -6.22 4.50
N GLU A 112 -17.28 -5.22 5.38
CA GLU A 112 -16.42 -5.23 6.58
C GLU A 112 -17.01 -4.20 7.57
N ARG A 113 -17.58 -4.69 8.67
CA ARG A 113 -18.09 -3.87 9.78
C ARG A 113 -16.95 -3.63 10.76
N ASP A 114 -16.28 -2.49 10.64
CA ASP A 114 -15.61 -1.74 11.72
C ASP A 114 -14.80 -0.59 11.08
N THR A 115 -15.49 0.38 10.48
CA THR A 115 -14.92 1.66 10.08
C THR A 115 -15.52 2.76 10.93
N ASP A 116 -14.69 3.70 11.38
CA ASP A 116 -15.09 4.91 12.11
C ASP A 116 -16.26 5.56 11.36
N LYS A 117 -17.45 5.49 11.94
CA LYS A 117 -18.68 5.94 11.29
C LYS A 117 -19.31 7.00 12.18
N THR A 118 -19.05 8.25 11.85
CA THR A 118 -19.90 9.32 12.32
C THR A 118 -21.21 9.26 11.53
N ARG A 119 -22.33 9.20 12.24
CA ARG A 119 -23.68 9.25 11.66
C ARG A 119 -24.38 10.48 12.17
N ALA A 120 -24.73 11.38 11.26
CA ALA A 120 -25.51 12.56 11.58
C ALA A 120 -26.90 12.48 10.93
N LYS A 121 -27.94 12.74 11.71
CA LYS A 121 -29.33 12.78 11.25
C LYS A 121 -30.05 14.01 11.80
N ILE A 122 -30.77 14.71 10.93
CA ILE A 122 -31.69 15.78 11.33
C ILE A 122 -32.99 15.13 11.81
N CYS A 123 -33.44 15.55 12.99
CA CYS A 123 -34.62 15.01 13.66
C CYS A 123 -35.50 16.17 14.17
N GLU A 124 -36.74 15.84 14.51
CA GLU A 124 -37.70 16.75 15.16
C GLU A 124 -37.99 16.21 16.57
N ASP A 125 -38.02 17.11 17.56
CA ASP A 125 -38.37 16.76 18.94
C ASP A 125 -39.91 16.69 19.13
N GLN A 126 -40.36 16.42 20.36
CA GLN A 126 -41.80 16.32 20.67
C GLN A 126 -42.54 17.67 20.57
N ASN A 127 -41.80 18.78 20.56
CA ASN A 127 -42.31 20.15 20.51
C ASN A 127 -42.27 20.73 19.08
N GLY A 128 -41.73 19.96 18.12
CA GLY A 128 -41.63 20.36 16.72
C GLY A 128 -40.32 21.08 16.34
N ASN A 129 -39.32 21.09 17.23
CA ASN A 129 -38.04 21.76 16.99
C ASN A 129 -37.04 20.84 16.28
N LEU A 130 -36.30 21.41 15.34
CA LEU A 130 -35.28 20.71 14.57
C LEU A 130 -33.96 20.60 15.35
N PHE A 131 -33.33 19.43 15.27
CA PHE A 131 -32.01 19.19 15.86
C PHE A 131 -31.18 18.21 15.06
N LEU A 132 -29.85 18.28 15.24
CA LEU A 132 -28.92 17.31 14.66
C LEU A 132 -28.52 16.28 15.73
N ALA A 133 -28.87 15.02 15.52
CA ALA A 133 -28.32 13.91 16.29
C ALA A 133 -27.03 13.41 15.63
N VAL A 134 -25.95 13.32 16.40
CA VAL A 134 -24.64 12.85 15.94
C VAL A 134 -24.21 11.65 16.79
N GLU A 135 -23.79 10.58 16.12
CA GLU A 135 -23.29 9.35 16.72
C GLU A 135 -21.91 9.06 16.16
N ILE A 136 -20.87 9.03 17.00
CA ILE A 136 -19.48 8.71 16.64
C ILE A 136 -19.21 7.26 17.02
N MET A 137 -19.31 6.35 16.05
CA MET A 137 -19.14 4.91 16.27
C MET A 137 -17.67 4.51 16.18
N LYS A 138 -17.09 4.12 17.33
CA LYS A 138 -15.68 3.76 17.59
C LYS A 138 -14.65 4.84 17.15
N PRO A 139 -13.48 4.92 17.81
CA PRO A 139 -13.14 4.27 19.08
C PRO A 139 -13.91 4.84 20.28
N ALA A 140 -14.60 5.99 20.13
CA ALA A 140 -15.23 6.71 21.23
C ALA A 140 -16.62 6.18 21.65
N ASP A 141 -17.41 5.63 20.73
CA ASP A 141 -18.80 5.15 20.99
C ASP A 141 -19.64 6.18 21.77
N VAL A 142 -19.76 7.39 21.20
CA VAL A 142 -20.36 8.54 21.86
C VAL A 142 -21.43 9.19 20.99
N SER A 143 -22.51 9.68 21.60
CA SER A 143 -23.60 10.38 20.90
C SER A 143 -23.94 11.70 21.59
N PHE A 144 -24.28 12.70 20.78
CA PHE A 144 -24.68 14.03 21.25
C PHE A 144 -25.68 14.64 20.28
N GLN A 145 -26.32 15.72 20.71
CA GLN A 145 -27.32 16.44 19.93
C GLN A 145 -26.97 17.92 19.86
N ILE A 146 -27.32 18.55 18.75
CA ILE A 146 -27.19 20.00 18.59
C ILE A 146 -28.57 20.60 18.31
N HIS A 147 -29.01 21.46 19.23
CA HIS A 147 -30.30 22.13 19.23
C HIS A 147 -30.08 23.64 19.24
N ASP A 148 -30.47 24.33 18.18
CA ASP A 148 -30.44 25.81 18.12
C ASP A 148 -29.13 26.44 18.65
N GLY A 149 -27.98 25.95 18.15
CA GLY A 149 -26.67 26.42 18.59
C GLY A 149 -26.27 25.97 20.00
N LYS A 150 -26.93 24.98 20.59
CA LYS A 150 -26.57 24.39 21.89
C LYS A 150 -26.24 22.91 21.73
N LEU A 151 -25.08 22.51 22.22
CA LEU A 151 -24.69 21.11 22.34
C LEU A 151 -25.31 20.50 23.61
N SER A 152 -25.99 19.37 23.48
CA SER A 152 -26.42 18.54 24.59
C SER A 152 -25.89 17.10 24.46
N PHE A 153 -25.46 16.52 25.58
CA PHE A 153 -24.97 15.15 25.68
C PHE A 153 -25.34 14.57 27.06
N ASP A 154 -25.30 13.25 27.21
CA ASP A 154 -25.53 12.60 28.50
C ASP A 154 -24.20 12.40 29.23
N PRO A 155 -23.93 13.11 30.35
CA PRO A 155 -22.69 12.96 31.10
C PRO A 155 -22.61 11.62 31.86
N ASN A 156 -23.74 10.90 32.02
CA ASN A 156 -23.78 9.66 32.79
C ASN A 156 -23.18 8.50 32.00
N GLY A 157 -22.08 7.94 32.50
CA GLY A 157 -21.36 6.85 31.84
C GLY A 157 -20.36 7.30 30.77
N MET A 158 -20.18 8.61 30.59
CA MET A 158 -19.17 9.18 29.69
C MET A 158 -17.79 9.28 30.37
N SER A 159 -16.72 8.94 29.65
CA SER A 159 -15.34 9.18 30.07
C SER A 159 -14.83 10.56 29.62
N PRO A 160 -13.78 11.11 30.27
CA PRO A 160 -13.13 12.34 29.80
C PRO A 160 -12.67 12.26 28.33
N ASP A 161 -12.14 11.11 27.90
CA ASP A 161 -11.75 10.88 26.50
C ASP A 161 -12.93 10.99 25.52
N GLN A 162 -14.11 10.49 25.91
CA GLN A 162 -15.31 10.60 25.08
C GLN A 162 -15.79 12.05 24.95
N LEU A 163 -15.73 12.83 26.03
CA LEU A 163 -16.03 14.26 25.99
C LEU A 163 -14.99 15.03 25.16
N ARG A 164 -13.70 14.69 25.29
CA ARG A 164 -12.61 15.24 24.47
C ARG A 164 -12.87 15.02 22.97
N GLU A 165 -13.36 13.85 22.59
CA GLU A 165 -13.72 13.54 21.20
C GLU A 165 -14.91 14.36 20.69
N ILE A 166 -15.93 14.63 21.52
CA ILE A 166 -17.02 15.54 21.15
C ILE A 166 -16.48 16.95 20.91
N LEU A 167 -15.63 17.46 21.81
CA LEU A 167 -15.06 18.81 21.68
C LEU A 167 -14.11 18.92 20.48
N ALA A 168 -13.29 17.90 20.21
CA ALA A 168 -12.44 17.84 19.03
C ALA A 168 -13.27 17.73 17.73
N TRP A 169 -14.43 17.08 17.76
CA TRP A 169 -15.36 17.04 16.64
C TRP A 169 -15.95 18.43 16.33
N LEU A 170 -16.25 19.22 17.36
CA LEU A 170 -16.74 20.60 17.24
C LEU A 170 -15.65 21.57 16.77
N ASP A 171 -14.42 21.40 17.25
CA ASP A 171 -13.24 22.20 16.88
C ASP A 171 -12.87 22.05 15.41
N ARG A 172 -12.87 20.81 14.89
CA ARG A 172 -12.70 20.54 13.45
C ARG A 172 -13.73 21.25 12.57
N ARG A 173 -14.89 21.59 13.13
CA ARG A 173 -16.02 22.23 12.42
C ARG A 173 -16.16 23.72 12.75
N GLY A 174 -15.24 24.27 13.54
CA GLY A 174 -15.24 25.67 13.94
C GLY A 174 -16.46 26.08 14.77
N LEU A 175 -17.11 25.11 15.43
CA LEU A 175 -18.30 25.35 16.26
C LEU A 175 -17.94 25.69 17.72
N ALA A 176 -16.78 25.23 18.18
CA ALA A 176 -16.22 25.45 19.52
C ALA A 176 -14.69 25.35 19.43
N SER A 177 -13.94 26.10 20.23
CA SER A 177 -12.47 26.01 20.25
C SER A 177 -12.00 25.08 21.35
N PHE A 178 -11.27 24.01 20.99
CA PHE A 178 -10.67 23.10 21.98
C PHE A 178 -9.51 23.76 22.76
N VAL A 179 -8.91 24.81 22.20
CA VAL A 179 -7.75 25.53 22.76
C VAL A 179 -8.18 26.59 23.77
N ASP A 180 -9.45 27.03 23.73
CA ASP A 180 -10.02 28.02 24.65
C ASP A 180 -11.15 27.39 25.49
N MET A 181 -10.79 26.42 26.32
CA MET A 181 -11.72 25.78 27.27
C MET A 181 -12.27 26.77 28.30
N ASP A 182 -11.59 27.89 28.55
CA ASP A 182 -12.05 28.99 29.41
C ASP A 182 -13.15 29.85 28.75
N GLY A 183 -13.15 29.91 27.41
CA GLY A 183 -14.19 30.54 26.61
C GLY A 183 -15.46 29.68 26.43
N LEU A 184 -15.41 28.37 26.71
CA LEU A 184 -16.57 27.48 26.66
C LEU A 184 -17.45 27.67 27.90
N LYS A 185 -18.56 28.39 27.74
CA LYS A 185 -19.55 28.56 28.79
C LYS A 185 -20.32 27.26 29.00
N LEU A 186 -20.14 26.60 30.14
CA LEU A 186 -20.98 25.48 30.54
C LEU A 186 -22.18 26.03 31.32
N GLU A 187 -23.37 25.98 30.73
CA GLU A 187 -24.60 26.48 31.36
C GLU A 187 -25.40 25.30 31.93
N ASN A 188 -26.04 25.51 33.10
CA ASN A 188 -26.84 24.51 33.83
C ASN A 188 -26.08 23.20 34.14
N ALA A 189 -24.77 23.30 34.40
CA ALA A 189 -23.91 22.16 34.71
C ALA A 189 -24.32 21.46 36.01
N ASP A 190 -24.46 20.14 35.97
CA ASP A 190 -24.49 19.33 37.19
C ASP A 190 -23.06 19.01 37.66
N ALA A 191 -22.91 18.61 38.92
CA ALA A 191 -21.60 18.33 39.51
C ALA A 191 -20.78 17.31 38.69
N ARG A 192 -21.45 16.36 38.02
CA ARG A 192 -20.79 15.34 37.20
C ARG A 192 -20.23 15.92 35.89
N THR A 193 -20.98 16.83 35.27
CA THR A 193 -20.55 17.53 34.06
C THR A 193 -19.39 18.47 34.36
N GLU A 194 -19.44 19.19 35.49
CA GLU A 194 -18.32 20.02 35.96
C GLU A 194 -17.05 19.19 36.22
N GLU A 195 -17.18 18.01 36.84
CA GLU A 195 -16.07 17.07 37.04
C GLU A 195 -15.46 16.60 35.71
N LEU A 196 -16.28 16.24 34.73
CA LEU A 196 -15.81 15.80 33.41
C LEU A 196 -15.08 16.93 32.67
N PHE A 197 -15.64 18.14 32.69
CA PHE A 197 -15.00 19.32 32.10
C PHE A 197 -13.69 19.68 32.81
N ALA A 198 -13.67 19.64 34.14
CA ALA A 198 -12.47 19.86 34.92
C ALA A 198 -11.41 18.79 34.66
N ALA A 199 -11.80 17.52 34.45
CA ALA A 199 -10.88 16.43 34.10
C ALA A 199 -10.27 16.64 32.71
N VAL A 200 -11.09 16.91 31.69
CA VAL A 200 -10.61 17.21 30.32
C VAL A 200 -9.73 18.46 30.30
N LYS A 201 -10.12 19.51 31.04
CA LYS A 201 -9.33 20.74 31.18
C LYS A 201 -8.02 20.48 31.90
N LYS A 202 -8.02 19.70 32.99
CA LYS A 202 -6.81 19.35 33.73
C LYS A 202 -5.88 18.46 32.92
N GLU A 203 -6.40 17.56 32.09
CA GLU A 203 -5.59 16.77 31.15
C GLU A 203 -4.99 17.65 30.06
N ALA A 204 -5.78 18.55 29.46
CA ALA A 204 -5.28 19.54 28.50
C ALA A 204 -4.20 20.45 29.13
N GLU A 205 -4.42 20.95 30.35
CA GLU A 205 -3.45 21.74 31.11
C GLU A 205 -2.23 20.94 31.55
N ASN A 206 -2.37 19.65 31.90
CA ASN A 206 -1.25 18.79 32.28
C ASN A 206 -0.40 18.39 31.07
N GLU A 207 -1.01 18.19 29.89
CA GLU A 207 -0.30 18.09 28.61
C GLU A 207 0.49 19.39 28.34
N THR A 208 -0.03 20.54 28.79
CA THR A 208 0.65 21.84 28.69
C THR A 208 1.73 22.05 29.77
N LYS A 209 1.52 21.59 31.01
CA LYS A 209 2.43 21.73 32.17
C LYS A 209 3.54 20.68 32.21
N ARG A 210 3.35 19.47 31.65
CA ARG A 210 4.44 18.51 31.43
C ARG A 210 5.51 19.01 30.46
N GLY A 211 5.20 20.03 29.65
CA GLY A 211 6.19 20.77 28.87
C GLY A 211 6.85 21.94 29.62
N GLY A 212 6.52 22.17 30.91
CA GLY A 212 6.91 23.38 31.65
C GLY A 212 7.69 23.18 32.96
N ASP A 213 7.80 21.96 33.49
CA ASP A 213 8.42 21.69 34.80
C ASP A 213 9.88 21.21 34.68
N GLU A 214 10.72 22.07 34.10
CA GLU A 214 12.18 22.01 34.35
C GLU A 214 12.76 23.43 34.43
N PHE A 215 12.24 24.28 35.33
CA PHE A 215 12.96 25.48 35.78
C PHE A 215 12.52 25.92 37.19
N VAL A 216 13.39 25.69 38.18
CA VAL A 216 13.32 26.39 39.48
C VAL A 216 14.54 27.31 39.63
N THR A 217 14.24 28.58 39.38
CA THR A 217 14.71 29.83 40.03
C THR A 217 16.21 30.16 40.12
N SER A 218 16.60 31.26 39.46
CA SER A 218 16.86 32.54 40.17
C SER A 218 17.02 33.74 39.22
N GLY A 219 16.35 34.85 39.54
CA GLY A 219 16.83 36.22 39.26
C GLY A 219 16.49 36.91 37.93
N ALA A 220 15.31 37.53 37.87
CA ALA A 220 14.98 38.81 37.19
C ALA A 220 15.34 39.04 35.70
N ALA A 221 14.26 39.07 34.88
CA ALA A 221 14.00 39.92 33.71
C ALA A 221 15.01 39.96 32.54
N ASP A 222 14.73 39.20 31.46
CA ASP A 222 14.13 39.79 30.25
C ASP A 222 13.59 38.74 29.23
N ALA A 223 12.47 39.12 28.62
CA ALA A 223 11.60 38.54 27.57
C ALA A 223 11.91 37.21 26.82
N LEU A 224 10.98 36.26 26.97
CA LEU A 224 10.21 35.50 25.95
C LEU A 224 10.89 35.11 24.61
N THR A 225 11.35 33.86 24.52
CA THR A 225 11.30 33.03 23.30
C THR A 225 11.02 31.58 23.71
N VAL A 226 9.86 31.02 23.35
CA VAL A 226 9.59 29.58 23.47
C VAL A 226 10.25 28.89 22.29
N ASN A 227 11.43 28.31 22.53
CA ASN A 227 12.13 27.46 21.58
C ASN A 227 11.42 26.09 21.54
N GLN A 228 10.91 25.69 20.38
CA GLN A 228 10.58 24.28 20.13
C GLN A 228 11.89 23.53 19.90
N SER A 229 12.49 23.10 21.01
CA SER A 229 13.68 22.26 21.02
C SER A 229 13.34 20.87 20.48
N ALA A 230 14.21 20.35 19.61
CA ALA A 230 14.22 18.93 19.29
C ALA A 230 14.96 18.17 20.40
N ASN A 231 14.27 17.14 20.91
CA ASN A 231 14.72 15.98 21.67
C ASN A 231 14.75 16.08 23.20
N ASP A 232 13.91 15.24 23.84
CA ASP A 232 14.20 14.62 25.13
C ASP A 232 14.76 13.21 24.88
N ASN A 233 15.90 12.91 25.49
CA ASN A 233 16.46 11.57 25.61
C ASN A 233 15.93 10.93 26.91
N ASP A 234 15.64 9.62 26.88
CA ASP A 234 16.03 8.71 27.96
C ASP A 234 15.82 7.23 27.57
N THR A 235 16.92 6.52 27.27
CA THR A 235 17.41 5.36 28.04
C THR A 235 18.62 4.73 27.32
N PRO A 236 19.65 4.27 28.05
CA PRO A 236 20.93 3.84 27.48
C PRO A 236 20.85 2.40 26.98
N TYR A 237 21.23 2.15 25.73
CA TYR A 237 21.56 0.81 25.27
C TYR A 237 23.03 0.54 25.58
N GLU A 238 23.27 -0.41 26.48
CA GLU A 238 24.61 -0.87 26.82
C GLU A 238 25.30 -1.49 25.60
N GLU A 239 26.57 -1.12 25.44
CA GLU A 239 27.54 -1.81 24.60
C GLU A 239 27.97 -3.10 25.30
N ASP A 240 27.60 -4.25 24.76
CA ASP A 240 28.43 -5.45 24.91
C ASP A 240 29.22 -5.65 23.61
N ARG A 241 30.51 -5.33 23.71
CA ARG A 241 31.57 -5.72 22.76
C ARG A 241 31.88 -7.22 22.94
N GLU A 242 32.48 -7.77 21.89
CA GLU A 242 33.17 -9.08 21.78
C GLU A 242 32.26 -10.28 21.41
N ASN A 243 32.59 -11.20 20.49
CA ASN A 243 33.78 -11.47 19.70
C ASN A 243 33.36 -12.10 18.35
N GLY A 244 34.22 -11.98 17.34
CA GLY A 244 34.01 -12.63 16.04
C GLY A 244 34.23 -14.13 16.09
N GLU A 245 33.59 -14.87 15.17
CA GLU A 245 34.19 -16.02 14.51
C GLU A 245 33.37 -16.48 13.29
N THR A 246 34.13 -16.98 12.34
CA THR A 246 33.79 -17.49 11.02
C THR A 246 33.09 -18.86 11.09
N GLN A 247 32.12 -19.13 10.19
CA GLN A 247 31.90 -20.38 9.39
C GLN A 247 30.40 -20.54 9.04
N ARG A 248 29.98 -20.58 7.77
CA ARG A 248 29.98 -21.71 6.79
C ARG A 248 29.05 -22.87 7.19
N GLY A 249 28.02 -23.13 6.36
CA GLY A 249 27.31 -24.41 6.33
C GLY A 249 25.90 -24.34 5.75
N ASN A 250 25.75 -24.76 4.49
CA ASN A 250 24.46 -25.10 3.88
C ASN A 250 23.92 -26.40 4.49
N GLU A 251 22.60 -26.50 4.68
CA GLU A 251 21.86 -27.74 4.44
C GLU A 251 20.52 -27.42 3.77
N ALA A 252 20.21 -28.20 2.75
CA ALA A 252 18.93 -28.22 2.05
C ALA A 252 17.91 -28.97 2.91
N SER A 253 16.67 -28.48 2.96
CA SER A 253 15.50 -29.30 3.28
C SER A 253 14.38 -28.95 2.32
N GLU A 254 13.98 -29.93 1.53
CA GLU A 254 12.67 -29.99 0.89
C GLU A 254 11.60 -29.90 1.99
N GLY A 255 10.52 -29.16 1.73
CA GLY A 255 9.39 -29.05 2.65
C GLY A 255 8.63 -27.73 2.51
N ASN A 256 7.56 -27.77 1.72
CA ASN A 256 6.51 -26.77 1.53
C ASN A 256 6.33 -25.76 2.69
N GLY A 257 6.59 -24.50 2.39
CA GLY A 257 6.40 -23.35 3.26
C GLY A 257 6.76 -22.07 2.51
N GLU A 258 5.94 -21.71 1.53
CA GLU A 258 6.12 -20.57 0.63
C GLU A 258 6.15 -19.24 1.41
N GLY A 259 7.36 -18.71 1.60
CA GLY A 259 7.59 -17.31 1.95
C GLY A 259 7.75 -16.50 0.67
N LEU A 260 7.09 -15.34 0.58
CA LEU A 260 7.17 -14.44 -0.57
C LEU A 260 8.64 -14.03 -0.85
N PRO A 261 9.07 -13.90 -2.13
CA PRO A 261 10.45 -13.68 -2.53
C PRO A 261 10.85 -12.21 -2.36
N PHE A 262 10.89 -11.75 -1.12
CA PHE A 262 11.35 -10.42 -0.77
C PHE A 262 12.72 -10.55 -0.10
N GLY A 263 13.77 -10.26 -0.88
CA GLY A 263 15.13 -10.20 -0.37
C GLY A 263 15.26 -9.38 0.92
N THR A 264 16.34 -9.65 1.67
CA THR A 264 16.62 -9.04 2.97
C THR A 264 16.54 -7.51 2.91
N LEU A 265 15.82 -6.92 3.88
CA LEU A 265 15.73 -5.47 4.10
C LEU A 265 17.16 -4.89 4.13
N PRO A 266 17.57 -4.01 3.19
CA PRO A 266 18.86 -3.35 3.28
C PRO A 266 18.73 -2.17 4.25
N ILE A 267 18.57 -2.48 5.53
CA ILE A 267 18.86 -1.53 6.62
C ILE A 267 20.12 -2.08 7.30
N GLN A 268 21.22 -2.12 6.53
CA GLN A 268 22.53 -2.30 7.13
C GLN A 268 22.86 -1.04 7.92
N LYS A 269 23.01 -1.21 9.24
CA LYS A 269 23.64 -0.26 10.15
C LYS A 269 25.05 0.06 9.60
N THR A 270 25.15 1.13 8.84
CA THR A 270 26.42 1.78 8.52
C THR A 270 26.28 3.25 8.90
N ASP A 271 27.41 3.91 9.17
CA ASP A 271 27.63 5.31 9.59
C ASP A 271 26.97 6.43 8.74
N ARG A 272 25.89 6.14 8.01
CA ARG A 272 25.15 7.03 7.08
C ARG A 272 24.22 8.03 7.75
N ASN A 273 24.27 8.18 9.07
CA ASN A 273 23.47 9.18 9.78
C ASN A 273 24.11 10.58 9.76
N LYS A 274 25.25 10.78 9.09
CA LYS A 274 25.87 12.08 8.86
C LYS A 274 25.48 12.65 7.50
N ALA A 275 25.20 13.94 7.47
CA ALA A 275 24.95 14.66 6.24
C ALA A 275 26.24 14.74 5.38
N PRO A 276 26.14 14.87 4.05
CA PRO A 276 27.30 15.15 3.20
C PRO A 276 28.10 16.37 3.70
N ALA A 277 29.41 16.39 3.46
CA ALA A 277 30.32 17.42 3.99
C ALA A 277 29.86 18.87 3.70
N ASN A 278 29.23 19.10 2.54
CA ASN A 278 28.75 20.42 2.11
C ASN A 278 27.23 20.60 2.29
N ALA A 279 26.56 19.73 3.05
CA ALA A 279 25.10 19.72 3.16
C ALA A 279 24.55 21.03 3.73
N TYR A 280 25.22 21.59 4.74
CA TYR A 280 24.83 22.87 5.35
C TYR A 280 24.91 24.02 4.35
N ASP A 281 26.06 24.17 3.69
CA ASP A 281 26.27 25.25 2.71
C ASP A 281 25.30 25.13 1.54
N ASN A 282 25.09 23.92 1.01
CA ASN A 282 24.13 23.67 -0.06
C ASN A 282 22.69 24.03 0.36
N ALA A 283 22.29 23.70 1.59
CA ALA A 283 20.96 24.03 2.10
C ALA A 283 20.78 25.55 2.27
N VAL A 284 21.76 26.24 2.85
CA VAL A 284 21.75 27.70 3.02
C VAL A 284 21.76 28.41 1.67
N GLU A 285 22.60 27.98 0.71
CA GLU A 285 22.65 28.52 -0.63
C GLU A 285 21.32 28.30 -1.37
N SER A 286 20.75 27.09 -1.25
CA SER A 286 19.43 26.78 -1.80
C SER A 286 18.41 27.77 -1.24
N LEU A 287 18.21 27.84 0.08
CA LEU A 287 17.24 28.76 0.68
C LEU A 287 17.47 30.21 0.25
N THR A 288 18.70 30.70 0.27
CA THR A 288 19.05 32.07 -0.15
C THR A 288 18.63 32.34 -1.60
N LYS A 289 18.94 31.46 -2.56
CA LYS A 289 18.52 31.62 -3.96
C LYS A 289 17.02 31.73 -4.13
N TRP A 290 16.25 30.97 -3.34
CA TRP A 290 14.80 31.03 -3.38
C TRP A 290 14.26 32.32 -2.77
N MET A 291 14.83 32.75 -1.65
CA MET A 291 14.49 34.01 -1.00
C MET A 291 14.78 35.20 -1.93
N ASP A 292 15.92 35.22 -2.62
CA ASP A 292 16.28 36.26 -3.59
C ASP A 292 15.32 36.29 -4.79
N LYS A 293 14.86 35.13 -5.26
CA LYS A 293 13.84 35.05 -6.30
C LYS A 293 12.51 35.65 -5.82
N ASN A 294 12.15 35.42 -4.56
CA ASN A 294 10.93 35.96 -3.96
C ASN A 294 11.02 37.45 -3.63
N LYS A 295 12.23 37.98 -3.40
CA LYS A 295 12.44 39.42 -3.28
C LYS A 295 11.98 40.18 -4.53
N ARG A 296 12.15 39.59 -5.72
CA ARG A 296 11.63 40.14 -6.99
C ARG A 296 10.10 40.15 -7.09
N ARG A 297 9.39 39.50 -6.14
CA ARG A 297 7.93 39.46 -6.03
C ARG A 297 7.41 40.36 -4.91
N ASN A 298 8.23 41.30 -4.42
CA ASN A 298 7.95 42.20 -3.30
C ASN A 298 7.76 41.48 -1.95
N LEU A 299 8.36 40.30 -1.78
CA LEU A 299 8.51 39.65 -0.47
C LEU A 299 9.83 40.10 0.16
N SER A 300 9.91 40.26 1.47
CA SER A 300 11.19 40.56 2.14
C SER A 300 11.62 39.41 3.03
N TYR A 301 12.93 39.28 3.21
CA TYR A 301 13.50 38.31 4.13
C TYR A 301 14.79 38.86 4.74
N PHE A 302 15.14 38.34 5.91
CA PHE A 302 16.34 38.71 6.64
C PHE A 302 17.03 37.45 7.14
N ILE A 303 18.36 37.44 7.04
CA ILE A 303 19.20 36.36 7.56
C ILE A 303 19.86 36.84 8.85
N THR A 304 19.76 36.05 9.91
CA THR A 304 20.47 36.29 11.16
C THR A 304 21.15 35.02 11.65
N TYR A 305 22.16 35.19 12.50
CA TYR A 305 22.87 34.09 13.12
C TYR A 305 22.59 34.11 14.63
N LYS A 306 21.93 33.07 15.14
CA LYS A 306 21.54 32.97 16.56
C LYS A 306 21.79 31.56 17.08
N SER A 307 22.56 31.44 18.16
CA SER A 307 22.79 30.18 18.88
C SER A 307 23.21 28.99 17.97
N GLY A 308 24.07 29.25 16.98
CA GLY A 308 24.55 28.24 16.03
C GLY A 308 23.61 27.95 14.85
N TYR A 309 22.49 28.66 14.74
CA TYR A 309 21.58 28.57 13.60
C TYR A 309 21.77 29.74 12.63
N THR A 310 21.65 29.45 11.34
CA THR A 310 21.27 30.44 10.32
C THR A 310 19.75 30.53 10.27
N VAL A 311 19.21 31.70 10.57
CA VAL A 311 17.77 31.94 10.67
C VAL A 311 17.32 32.85 9.53
N PHE A 312 16.45 32.33 8.67
CA PHE A 312 15.76 33.10 7.64
C PHE A 312 14.40 33.53 8.18
N THR A 313 14.15 34.83 8.31
CA THR A 313 12.83 35.38 8.66
C THR A 313 12.20 35.98 7.41
N THR A 314 11.01 35.53 7.03
CA THR A 314 10.31 35.96 5.82
C THR A 314 9.08 36.81 6.12
N PHE A 315 8.72 37.66 5.16
CA PHE A 315 7.60 38.59 5.24
C PHE A 315 6.86 38.64 3.89
N ASP A 316 5.54 38.75 3.96
CA ASP A 316 4.62 38.77 2.82
C ASP A 316 4.67 40.08 2.00
N LYS A 317 5.36 41.11 2.51
CA LYS A 317 5.54 42.41 1.87
C LYS A 317 6.94 42.96 2.10
N GLU A 318 7.45 43.68 1.11
CA GLU A 318 8.72 44.39 1.22
C GLU A 318 8.55 45.64 2.09
N ASN A 319 9.27 45.67 3.22
CA ASN A 319 9.42 46.84 4.06
C ASN A 319 10.77 46.74 4.79
N PRO A 320 11.68 47.72 4.62
CA PRO A 320 12.98 47.73 5.28
C PRO A 320 12.90 47.64 6.81
N GLU A 321 11.83 48.14 7.41
CA GLU A 321 11.61 48.15 8.87
C GLU A 321 10.93 46.87 9.39
N ASN A 322 10.63 45.88 8.54
CA ASN A 322 9.90 44.69 8.95
C ASN A 322 10.56 43.94 10.11
N MET A 323 11.89 43.87 10.11
CA MET A 323 12.63 43.19 11.18
C MET A 323 12.60 43.95 12.50
N GLU A 324 12.55 45.29 12.46
CA GLU A 324 12.44 46.15 13.64
C GLU A 324 11.01 46.21 14.20
N GLN A 325 10.02 46.01 13.32
CA GLN A 325 8.60 46.05 13.66
C GLN A 325 8.01 44.68 14.06
N ASP A 326 8.69 43.56 13.74
CA ASP A 326 8.33 42.20 14.17
C ASP A 326 8.70 41.98 15.64
N GLY A 327 7.77 41.47 16.45
CA GLY A 327 7.98 41.24 17.88
C GLY A 327 7.77 42.47 18.78
N VAL A 328 7.37 43.63 18.22
CA VAL A 328 7.10 44.85 18.99
C VAL A 328 5.75 44.75 19.68
N ILE A 329 5.72 45.04 20.98
CA ILE A 329 4.48 45.11 21.78
C ILE A 329 3.68 46.34 21.37
N ASP A 330 2.43 46.15 20.95
CA ASP A 330 1.51 47.24 20.70
C ASP A 330 1.20 47.97 22.02
N LYS A 331 1.50 49.27 22.06
CA LYS A 331 1.32 50.09 23.27
C LYS A 331 -0.14 50.18 23.72
N LYS A 332 -1.12 49.98 22.83
CA LYS A 332 -2.55 50.06 23.11
C LYS A 332 -3.15 48.70 23.45
N THR A 333 -2.90 47.67 22.65
CA THR A 333 -3.53 46.35 22.87
C THR A 333 -2.71 45.44 23.78
N LYS A 334 -1.44 45.80 24.06
CA LYS A 334 -0.46 44.99 24.79
C LYS A 334 -0.07 43.68 24.09
N ASP A 335 -0.55 43.45 22.87
CA ASP A 335 -0.19 42.26 22.09
C ASP A 335 1.16 42.42 21.39
N VAL A 336 1.85 41.31 21.19
CA VAL A 336 3.07 41.27 20.36
C VAL A 336 2.66 41.32 18.89
N LYS A 337 3.15 42.31 18.14
CA LYS A 337 2.96 42.35 16.68
C LYS A 337 3.82 41.29 16.01
N VAL A 338 3.19 40.25 15.50
CA VAL A 338 3.86 39.25 14.67
C VAL A 338 3.57 39.54 13.21
N ARG A 339 4.60 39.95 12.47
CA ARG A 339 4.54 40.31 11.05
C ARG A 339 5.24 39.30 10.16
N SER A 340 6.18 38.54 10.72
CA SER A 340 6.85 37.47 10.00
C SER A 340 5.85 36.39 9.56
N GLU A 341 6.01 35.93 8.32
CA GLU A 341 5.19 34.87 7.74
C GLU A 341 5.72 33.49 8.17
N CYS A 342 7.04 33.32 8.14
CA CYS A 342 7.72 32.10 8.56
C CYS A 342 9.15 32.41 9.01
N LYS A 343 9.67 31.63 9.95
CA LYS A 343 11.11 31.59 10.25
C LYS A 343 11.63 30.18 9.99
N LEU A 344 12.73 30.07 9.25
CA LEU A 344 13.44 28.82 8.99
C LEU A 344 14.78 28.85 9.71
N TYR A 345 15.07 27.81 10.48
CA TYR A 345 16.28 27.66 11.27
C TYR A 345 17.11 26.53 10.69
N VAL A 346 18.34 26.81 10.27
CA VAL A 346 19.25 25.82 9.68
C VAL A 346 20.49 25.70 10.54
N LYS A 347 20.85 24.48 10.94
CA LYS A 347 22.14 24.19 11.58
C LYS A 347 22.63 22.80 11.20
N MET A 348 23.91 22.56 11.48
CA MET A 348 24.44 21.21 11.63
C MET A 348 24.36 20.83 13.11
N ASP A 349 23.76 19.70 13.45
CA ASP A 349 23.74 19.19 14.82
C ASP A 349 25.12 18.63 15.24
N LYS A 350 25.25 18.27 16.53
CA LYS A 350 26.50 17.74 17.09
C LYS A 350 26.89 16.38 16.50
N ASP A 351 25.92 15.64 15.97
CA ASP A 351 26.13 14.32 15.35
C ASP A 351 26.47 14.43 13.86
N GLY A 352 26.49 15.64 13.30
CA GLY A 352 26.76 15.91 11.89
C GLY A 352 25.55 15.74 10.97
N ARG A 353 24.32 15.91 11.48
CA ARG A 353 23.08 15.94 10.69
C ARG A 353 22.66 17.37 10.40
N LEU A 354 22.17 17.57 9.18
CA LEU A 354 21.50 18.82 8.83
C LEU A 354 20.14 18.87 9.53
N GLU A 355 19.90 19.92 10.30
CA GLU A 355 18.60 20.21 10.91
C GLU A 355 18.04 21.48 10.27
N ILE A 356 16.84 21.35 9.68
CA ILE A 356 16.02 22.47 9.24
C ILE A 356 14.73 22.44 10.05
N SER A 357 14.57 23.43 10.92
CA SER A 357 13.40 23.65 11.78
C SER A 357 12.65 24.89 11.32
N PHE A 358 11.39 25.05 11.72
CA PHE A 358 10.58 26.20 11.33
C PHE A 358 9.71 26.72 12.48
N SER A 359 9.30 27.98 12.38
CA SER A 359 8.26 28.56 13.24
C SER A 359 7.32 29.43 12.42
N THR A 360 6.03 29.31 12.67
CA THR A 360 4.97 30.11 12.06
C THR A 360 4.28 30.98 13.11
N PRO A 361 3.82 32.18 12.75
CA PRO A 361 3.14 33.08 13.69
C PRO A 361 1.77 32.53 14.12
N ASN A 362 1.39 32.79 15.37
CA ASN A 362 0.04 32.56 15.91
C ASN A 362 -0.52 31.15 15.70
N GLY A 363 0.32 30.12 15.74
CA GLY A 363 -0.09 28.72 15.58
C GLY A 363 -0.59 28.35 14.18
N LYS A 364 -0.40 29.23 13.17
CA LYS A 364 -0.79 28.94 11.79
C LYS A 364 -0.05 27.70 11.26
N PRO A 365 -0.71 26.81 10.51
CA PRO A 365 -0.02 25.71 9.86
C PRO A 365 1.06 26.19 8.88
N LEU A 366 2.10 25.39 8.72
CA LEU A 366 3.14 25.57 7.72
C LEU A 366 2.51 25.48 6.32
N SER A 367 2.66 26.52 5.52
CA SER A 367 2.18 26.48 4.14
C SER A 367 2.94 25.45 3.29
N ASP A 368 2.27 24.90 2.28
CA ASP A 368 2.87 23.96 1.32
C ASP A 368 4.10 24.54 0.61
N THR A 369 4.13 25.85 0.35
CA THR A 369 5.28 26.54 -0.27
C THR A 369 6.53 26.43 0.60
N TYR A 370 6.41 26.66 1.90
CA TYR A 370 7.53 26.57 2.84
C TYR A 370 7.91 25.11 3.11
N ALA A 371 6.93 24.21 3.24
CA ALA A 371 7.18 22.78 3.38
C ALA A 371 7.97 22.22 2.19
N ASP A 372 7.56 22.55 0.96
CA ASP A 372 8.29 22.18 -0.27
C ASP A 372 9.70 22.72 -0.25
N ARG A 373 9.89 23.96 0.22
CA ARG A 373 11.20 24.57 0.21
C ARG A 373 12.17 23.94 1.22
N ILE A 374 11.67 23.55 2.39
CA ILE A 374 12.45 22.78 3.37
C ILE A 374 12.92 21.46 2.73
N MET A 375 12.04 20.75 2.04
CA MET A 375 12.40 19.48 1.39
C MET A 375 13.36 19.67 0.22
N ASP A 376 13.18 20.71 -0.60
CA ASP A 376 14.13 21.04 -1.67
C ASP A 376 15.51 21.38 -1.11
N ALA A 377 15.61 22.06 0.04
CA ALA A 377 16.90 22.33 0.69
C ALA A 377 17.59 21.03 1.16
N TYR A 378 16.86 20.09 1.74
CA TYR A 378 17.40 18.75 2.05
C TYR A 378 17.85 18.01 0.79
N LYS A 379 17.05 18.08 -0.29
CA LYS A 379 17.35 17.43 -1.57
C LYS A 379 18.61 17.99 -2.21
N ASP A 380 18.76 19.31 -2.24
CA ASP A 380 19.92 20.02 -2.78
C ASP A 380 21.18 19.76 -1.92
N ALA A 381 20.99 19.51 -0.61
CA ALA A 381 22.02 19.02 0.29
C ALA A 381 22.39 17.53 0.09
N GLY A 382 21.76 16.84 -0.87
CA GLY A 382 22.03 15.43 -1.17
C GLY A 382 21.39 14.44 -0.19
N ILE A 383 20.41 14.89 0.61
CA ILE A 383 19.74 14.09 1.64
C ILE A 383 18.44 13.50 1.07
N SER A 384 18.28 12.18 1.19
CA SER A 384 17.10 11.46 0.68
C SER A 384 16.21 10.87 1.80
N ARG A 385 16.64 10.98 3.06
CA ARG A 385 15.94 10.50 4.26
C ARG A 385 16.10 11.51 5.37
N VAL A 386 14.98 11.92 5.98
CA VAL A 386 14.97 12.94 7.03
C VAL A 386 14.17 12.44 8.22
N LYS A 387 14.77 12.50 9.42
CA LYS A 387 14.04 12.25 10.67
C LYS A 387 13.39 13.55 11.12
N PHE A 388 12.09 13.50 11.34
CA PHE A 388 11.33 14.64 11.86
C PHE A 388 11.08 14.47 13.36
N GLY A 389 11.07 15.59 14.09
CA GLY A 389 10.60 15.66 15.47
C GLY A 389 9.06 15.72 15.53
N THR A 390 8.54 15.92 16.74
CA THR A 390 7.10 16.09 16.98
C THR A 390 6.62 17.41 16.36
N MET A 391 5.47 17.38 15.69
CA MET A 391 4.78 18.56 15.17
C MET A 391 3.26 18.33 15.18
N SER A 392 2.47 19.40 15.05
CA SER A 392 1.00 19.30 14.92
C SER A 392 0.61 18.49 13.68
N ASP A 393 -0.55 17.82 13.71
CA ASP A 393 -1.07 17.01 12.59
C ASP A 393 -1.16 17.78 11.26
N ALA A 394 -1.55 19.06 11.29
CA ALA A 394 -1.62 19.90 10.09
C ALA A 394 -0.24 20.06 9.43
N ASN A 395 0.79 20.35 10.22
CA ASN A 395 2.17 20.44 9.75
C ASN A 395 2.70 19.10 9.27
N GLU A 396 2.36 17.99 9.94
CA GLU A 396 2.76 16.66 9.47
C GLU A 396 2.17 16.36 8.08
N GLY A 397 0.93 16.79 7.82
CA GLY A 397 0.27 16.66 6.52
C GLY A 397 1.05 17.34 5.40
N SER A 398 1.34 18.64 5.57
CA SER A 398 2.12 19.42 4.58
C SER A 398 3.54 18.90 4.40
N ILE A 399 4.20 18.48 5.48
CA ILE A 399 5.56 17.90 5.43
C ILE A 399 5.57 16.55 4.68
N ARG A 400 4.57 15.68 4.88
CA ARG A 400 4.47 14.41 4.13
C ARG A 400 4.26 14.66 2.64
N ALA A 401 3.36 15.58 2.29
CA ALA A 401 3.11 15.93 0.89
C ALA A 401 4.37 16.51 0.21
N ALA A 402 5.08 17.39 0.92
CA ALA A 402 6.36 17.93 0.47
C ALA A 402 7.45 16.85 0.32
N CYS A 403 7.53 15.88 1.26
CA CYS A 403 8.40 14.72 1.16
C CYS A 403 8.12 13.92 -0.12
N GLY A 404 6.84 13.67 -0.41
CA GLY A 404 6.39 13.03 -1.67
C GLY A 404 6.86 13.79 -2.89
N ARG A 405 6.55 15.09 -2.97
CA ARG A 405 6.98 15.98 -4.08
C ARG A 405 8.50 16.00 -4.26
N ALA A 406 9.28 16.01 -3.17
CA ALA A 406 10.73 16.06 -3.21
C ALA A 406 11.40 14.69 -3.46
N LEU A 407 10.67 13.58 -3.28
CA LEU A 407 11.16 12.20 -3.24
C LEU A 407 12.07 11.90 -2.02
N ILE A 408 11.74 12.49 -0.87
CA ILE A 408 12.43 12.29 0.41
C ILE A 408 11.61 11.35 1.28
N VAL A 409 12.24 10.32 1.86
CA VAL A 409 11.57 9.37 2.74
C VAL A 409 11.59 9.89 4.18
N PRO A 410 10.44 10.16 4.81
CA PRO A 410 10.38 10.59 6.21
C PRO A 410 10.67 9.43 7.16
N VAL A 411 11.47 9.69 8.19
CA VAL A 411 11.77 8.74 9.28
C VAL A 411 11.12 9.26 10.55
N GLY A 412 10.45 8.36 11.29
CA GLY A 412 9.77 8.71 12.54
C GLY A 412 8.34 9.24 12.39
N LEU A 413 7.93 9.69 11.20
CA LEU A 413 6.52 10.00 10.93
C LEU A 413 5.72 8.73 10.73
N LYS A 414 4.63 8.57 11.50
CA LYS A 414 3.73 7.42 11.38
C LYS A 414 3.13 7.35 9.98
N LEU A 415 3.32 6.20 9.31
CA LEU A 415 2.72 5.84 8.03
C LEU A 415 1.52 4.91 8.25
N SER A 416 0.53 5.06 7.37
CA SER A 416 -0.61 4.16 7.12
C SER A 416 -0.78 4.05 5.60
N GLN A 417 -1.57 3.11 5.09
CA GLN A 417 -1.88 3.06 3.65
C GLN A 417 -2.31 4.44 3.10
N THR A 418 -3.29 5.11 3.73
CA THR A 418 -3.77 6.43 3.27
C THR A 418 -2.67 7.49 3.22
N LYS A 419 -1.76 7.50 4.20
CA LYS A 419 -0.64 8.45 4.25
C LYS A 419 0.42 8.11 3.20
N PHE A 420 0.68 6.81 2.99
CA PHE A 420 1.55 6.33 1.94
C PHE A 420 1.03 6.77 0.56
N ASP A 421 -0.24 6.48 0.26
CA ASP A 421 -0.86 6.79 -1.04
C ASP A 421 -0.83 8.28 -1.33
N LYS A 422 -1.20 9.14 -0.37
CA LYS A 422 -1.10 10.62 -0.53
C LYS A 422 0.31 11.10 -0.85
N MET A 423 1.33 10.49 -0.26
CA MET A 423 2.73 10.84 -0.55
C MET A 423 3.17 10.38 -1.93
N ILE A 424 2.66 9.23 -2.39
CA ILE A 424 2.88 8.73 -3.74
C ILE A 424 2.16 9.63 -4.75
N ASP A 425 0.90 9.98 -4.54
CA ASP A 425 0.14 10.87 -5.43
C ASP A 425 0.84 12.23 -5.57
N ALA A 426 1.35 12.78 -4.47
CA ALA A 426 2.15 14.00 -4.48
C ALA A 426 3.45 13.84 -5.28
N ALA A 427 4.12 12.69 -5.17
CA ALA A 427 5.31 12.37 -5.93
C ALA A 427 5.02 12.26 -7.43
N GLU A 428 3.95 11.54 -7.80
CA GLU A 428 3.50 11.32 -9.17
C GLU A 428 3.03 12.62 -9.83
N GLY A 429 2.30 13.47 -9.08
CA GLY A 429 1.82 14.76 -9.57
C GLY A 429 2.95 15.74 -9.94
N LYS A 430 4.04 15.77 -9.16
CA LYS A 430 5.20 16.66 -9.44
C LYS A 430 6.22 16.06 -10.40
N ASN A 431 6.47 14.74 -10.33
CA ASN A 431 7.61 14.11 -11.01
C ASN A 431 7.20 13.16 -12.15
N GLY A 432 5.91 12.83 -12.29
CA GLY A 432 5.36 11.89 -13.26
C GLY A 432 5.33 10.44 -12.75
N LYS A 433 4.21 9.74 -12.97
CA LYS A 433 3.97 8.36 -12.51
C LYS A 433 5.03 7.36 -12.96
N ASN A 434 5.45 7.44 -14.21
CA ASN A 434 6.39 6.48 -14.81
C ASN A 434 7.87 6.88 -14.62
N ASN A 435 8.15 7.89 -13.79
CA ASN A 435 9.51 8.33 -13.54
C ASN A 435 10.27 7.28 -12.70
N PRO A 436 11.46 6.80 -13.14
CA PRO A 436 12.24 5.81 -12.38
C PRO A 436 12.55 6.23 -10.94
N LYS A 437 12.69 7.54 -10.69
CA LYS A 437 12.92 8.07 -9.33
C LYS A 437 11.68 7.94 -8.44
N VAL A 438 10.48 8.09 -9.01
CA VAL A 438 9.20 7.92 -8.28
C VAL A 438 8.97 6.45 -7.97
N ILE A 439 9.24 5.56 -8.93
CA ILE A 439 9.15 4.10 -8.73
C ILE A 439 10.09 3.65 -7.60
N LYS A 440 11.33 4.15 -7.59
CA LYS A 440 12.28 3.91 -6.50
C LYS A 440 11.82 4.49 -5.16
N TYR A 441 11.32 5.73 -5.16
CA TYR A 441 10.80 6.38 -3.97
C TYR A 441 9.64 5.61 -3.35
N ARG A 442 8.68 5.11 -4.15
CA ARG A 442 7.58 4.26 -3.71
C ARG A 442 8.07 3.04 -2.95
N ARG A 443 9.10 2.37 -3.47
CA ARG A 443 9.75 1.22 -2.81
C ARG A 443 10.49 1.61 -1.53
N ASP A 444 11.25 2.70 -1.55
CA ASP A 444 12.01 3.15 -0.37
C ASP A 444 11.10 3.63 0.77
N LEU A 445 9.95 4.23 0.44
CA LEU A 445 8.89 4.59 1.39
C LEU A 445 8.22 3.32 1.95
N ALA A 446 7.99 2.30 1.11
CA ALA A 446 7.38 1.04 1.55
C ALA A 446 8.30 0.28 2.51
N LEU A 447 9.62 0.33 2.29
CA LEU A 447 10.61 -0.22 3.23
C LEU A 447 10.61 0.51 4.57
N GLN A 448 10.42 1.82 4.56
CA GLN A 448 10.26 2.60 5.80
C GLN A 448 8.97 2.20 6.53
N PHE A 449 7.88 1.98 5.79
CA PHE A 449 6.63 1.52 6.35
C PHE A 449 6.74 0.09 6.92
N ALA A 450 7.43 -0.80 6.22
CA ALA A 450 7.76 -2.15 6.68
C ALA A 450 8.56 -2.13 7.98
N HIS A 451 9.55 -1.23 8.10
CA HIS A 451 10.31 -1.06 9.34
C HIS A 451 9.42 -0.65 10.51
N GLN A 452 8.49 0.29 10.29
CA GLN A 452 7.50 0.69 11.29
C GLN A 452 6.62 -0.49 11.74
N LEU A 453 6.13 -1.31 10.81
CA LEU A 453 5.31 -2.48 11.16
C LEU A 453 6.11 -3.52 11.94
N LYS A 454 7.38 -3.74 11.56
CA LYS A 454 8.29 -4.63 12.29
C LYS A 454 8.50 -4.18 13.73
N GLN A 455 8.62 -2.87 13.98
CA GLN A 455 8.70 -2.31 15.34
C GLN A 455 7.43 -2.57 16.17
N LYS A 456 6.28 -2.78 15.52
CA LYS A 456 5.01 -3.19 16.15
C LYS A 456 4.85 -4.71 16.26
N GLY A 457 5.86 -5.50 15.89
CA GLY A 457 5.79 -6.96 15.87
C GLY A 457 5.01 -7.55 14.68
N ILE A 458 4.65 -6.73 13.69
CA ILE A 458 3.91 -7.19 12.51
C ILE A 458 4.91 -7.54 11.40
N ASN A 459 4.95 -8.82 11.01
CA ASN A 459 5.70 -9.26 9.85
C ASN A 459 4.85 -9.12 8.57
N TRP A 460 5.17 -8.13 7.75
CA TRP A 460 4.47 -7.86 6.49
C TRP A 460 4.64 -8.95 5.44
N GLN A 461 5.64 -9.84 5.57
CA GLN A 461 5.86 -10.95 4.64
C GLN A 461 5.02 -12.18 5.00
N ASP A 462 4.57 -12.28 6.26
CA ASP A 462 3.84 -13.44 6.76
C ASP A 462 2.50 -13.63 6.00
N PRO A 463 2.24 -14.82 5.41
CA PRO A 463 0.99 -15.13 4.74
C PRO A 463 -0.27 -14.88 5.59
N ALA A 464 -0.19 -15.00 6.91
CA ALA A 464 -1.30 -14.66 7.82
C ALA A 464 -1.72 -13.19 7.70
N ASN A 465 -0.77 -12.30 7.37
CA ASN A 465 -1.00 -10.87 7.20
C ASN A 465 -1.35 -10.49 5.76
N LYS A 466 -1.77 -11.43 4.90
CA LYS A 466 -2.13 -11.14 3.50
C LYS A 466 -3.34 -10.21 3.34
N ASN A 467 -4.26 -10.20 4.31
CA ASN A 467 -5.45 -9.35 4.26
C ASN A 467 -5.25 -7.98 4.95
N ASN A 468 -4.19 -7.83 5.75
CA ASN A 468 -3.87 -6.55 6.38
C ASN A 468 -3.58 -5.50 5.29
N VAL A 469 -4.30 -4.38 5.35
CA VAL A 469 -4.25 -3.31 4.33
C VAL A 469 -2.86 -2.69 4.20
N ASP A 470 -2.19 -2.42 5.32
CA ASP A 470 -0.84 -1.87 5.34
C ASP A 470 0.19 -2.87 4.79
N CYS A 471 0.08 -4.14 5.15
CA CYS A 471 0.96 -5.19 4.62
C CYS A 471 0.75 -5.40 3.11
N ARG A 472 -0.49 -5.32 2.61
CA ARG A 472 -0.78 -5.35 1.17
C ARG A 472 -0.19 -4.16 0.44
N CYS A 473 -0.33 -2.96 1.00
CA CYS A 473 0.28 -1.74 0.46
C CYS A 473 1.80 -1.90 0.30
N ILE A 474 2.47 -2.44 1.32
CA ILE A 474 3.92 -2.70 1.30
C ILE A 474 4.27 -3.75 0.24
N ARG A 475 3.56 -4.89 0.21
CA ARG A 475 3.77 -5.95 -0.79
C ARG A 475 3.62 -5.43 -2.20
N GLY A 476 2.53 -4.72 -2.49
CA GLY A 476 2.28 -4.14 -3.81
C GLY A 476 3.34 -3.12 -4.23
N ALA A 477 3.79 -2.26 -3.32
CA ALA A 477 4.82 -1.26 -3.62
C ALA A 477 6.21 -1.86 -3.88
N ILE A 478 6.65 -2.80 -3.03
CA ILE A 478 7.93 -3.51 -3.20
C ILE A 478 7.85 -4.44 -4.42
N GLY A 479 6.72 -5.12 -4.56
CA GLY A 479 6.37 -6.00 -5.64
C GLY A 479 6.40 -5.32 -7.00
N ALA A 480 5.73 -4.18 -7.15
CA ALA A 480 5.77 -3.40 -8.38
C ALA A 480 7.19 -2.95 -8.72
N TYR A 481 7.97 -2.49 -7.75
CA TYR A 481 9.37 -2.12 -8.02
C TYR A 481 10.20 -3.30 -8.53
N ASN A 482 10.06 -4.47 -7.90
CA ASN A 482 10.85 -5.65 -8.22
C ASN A 482 10.36 -6.40 -9.45
N PHE A 483 9.06 -6.46 -9.74
CA PHE A 483 8.49 -7.41 -10.69
C PHE A 483 7.70 -6.77 -11.84
N SER A 484 7.42 -5.45 -11.81
CA SER A 484 6.87 -4.76 -12.98
C SER A 484 7.73 -4.95 -14.23
N PRO A 485 9.08 -4.89 -14.20
CA PRO A 485 9.87 -5.11 -15.41
C PRO A 485 9.62 -6.48 -16.07
N PHE A 486 9.53 -7.56 -15.28
CA PHE A 486 9.20 -8.88 -15.80
C PHE A 486 7.77 -8.91 -16.39
N ARG A 487 6.80 -8.33 -15.68
CA ARG A 487 5.41 -8.22 -16.17
C ARG A 487 5.34 -7.44 -17.48
N ASP A 488 6.09 -6.36 -17.60
CA ASP A 488 6.12 -5.52 -18.79
C ASP A 488 6.78 -6.28 -19.95
N TRP A 489 7.84 -7.06 -19.71
CA TRP A 489 8.38 -7.97 -20.72
C TRP A 489 7.31 -8.93 -21.25
N TRP A 490 6.51 -9.49 -20.34
CA TRP A 490 5.41 -10.39 -20.64
C TRP A 490 4.30 -9.71 -21.46
N GLU A 491 3.60 -8.73 -20.91
CA GLU A 491 2.40 -8.14 -21.52
C GLU A 491 2.71 -7.15 -22.64
N ASP A 492 3.74 -6.31 -22.47
CA ASP A 492 3.92 -5.11 -23.28
C ASP A 492 5.08 -5.24 -24.29
N PHE A 493 6.10 -6.04 -23.98
CA PHE A 493 7.30 -6.17 -24.82
C PHE A 493 7.50 -7.56 -25.44
N GLY A 494 6.40 -8.23 -25.79
CA GLY A 494 6.40 -9.32 -26.78
C GLY A 494 6.86 -10.70 -26.28
N LEU A 495 7.23 -10.87 -25.01
CA LEU A 495 7.55 -12.20 -24.46
C LEU A 495 6.31 -13.11 -24.49
N ARG A 496 5.13 -12.59 -24.17
CA ARG A 496 3.87 -13.33 -24.30
C ARG A 496 3.59 -13.73 -25.74
N ASN A 497 3.82 -12.85 -26.72
CA ASN A 497 3.61 -13.16 -28.13
C ASN A 497 4.50 -14.33 -28.58
N LYS A 498 5.77 -14.34 -28.17
CA LYS A 498 6.69 -15.47 -28.43
C LYS A 498 6.21 -16.76 -27.77
N TYR A 499 5.77 -16.70 -26.51
CA TYR A 499 5.18 -17.86 -25.83
C TYR A 499 3.95 -18.39 -26.58
N GLU A 500 3.00 -17.51 -26.91
CA GLU A 500 1.77 -17.88 -27.63
C GLU A 500 2.06 -18.45 -29.02
N GLU A 501 3.09 -17.98 -29.71
CA GLU A 501 3.54 -18.53 -30.99
C GLU A 501 3.94 -20.01 -30.84
N PHE A 502 4.73 -20.35 -29.82
CA PHE A 502 5.04 -21.76 -29.54
C PHE A 502 3.79 -22.57 -29.25
N ILE A 503 2.85 -22.06 -28.43
CA ILE A 503 1.63 -22.81 -28.09
C ILE A 503 0.73 -23.01 -29.31
N LYS A 504 0.53 -21.98 -30.15
CA LYS A 504 -0.27 -22.06 -31.39
C LYS A 504 0.37 -23.03 -32.40
N ASN A 505 1.69 -22.92 -32.61
CA ASN A 505 2.43 -23.78 -33.55
C ASN A 505 2.56 -25.23 -33.05
N SER A 506 2.34 -25.47 -31.76
CA SER A 506 2.27 -26.82 -31.19
C SER A 506 0.95 -27.55 -31.49
N GLY A 507 -0.02 -26.88 -32.12
CA GLY A 507 -1.34 -27.40 -32.49
C GLY A 507 -1.36 -28.45 -33.61
N SER A 508 -2.55 -28.68 -34.18
CA SER A 508 -2.82 -29.77 -35.15
C SER A 508 -2.01 -29.64 -36.43
N GLY A 509 -0.84 -30.29 -36.46
CA GLY A 509 0.08 -30.33 -37.60
C GLY A 509 1.54 -30.54 -37.21
N ASN A 510 1.94 -30.10 -36.00
CA ASN A 510 3.30 -30.31 -35.49
C ASN A 510 3.42 -31.69 -34.81
N ARG A 511 4.33 -32.52 -35.33
CA ARG A 511 4.58 -33.87 -34.82
C ARG A 511 5.24 -33.86 -33.44
N ASN A 512 5.96 -32.80 -33.07
CA ASN A 512 6.64 -32.63 -31.77
C ASN A 512 6.05 -31.48 -30.93
N GLY A 513 4.81 -31.08 -31.20
CA GLY A 513 4.17 -29.95 -30.51
C GLY A 513 4.14 -30.09 -28.99
N ALA A 514 4.11 -31.32 -28.45
CA ALA A 514 4.13 -31.51 -27.00
C ALA A 514 5.43 -31.04 -26.35
N ALA A 515 6.58 -31.41 -26.90
CA ALA A 515 7.87 -30.99 -26.36
C ALA A 515 8.08 -29.48 -26.48
N ASP A 516 7.63 -28.87 -27.59
CA ASP A 516 7.73 -27.42 -27.82
C ASP A 516 6.86 -26.64 -26.82
N ALA A 517 5.61 -27.07 -26.60
CA ALA A 517 4.70 -26.45 -25.66
C ALA A 517 5.18 -26.58 -24.20
N ILE A 518 5.66 -27.77 -23.80
CA ILE A 518 6.26 -27.98 -22.47
C ILE A 518 7.51 -27.11 -22.32
N GLY A 519 8.37 -27.09 -23.35
CA GLY A 519 9.60 -26.29 -23.36
C GLY A 519 9.32 -24.80 -23.18
N ALA A 520 8.32 -24.27 -23.88
CA ALA A 520 7.91 -22.87 -23.77
C ALA A 520 7.40 -22.54 -22.36
N ALA A 521 6.49 -23.33 -21.79
CA ALA A 521 5.95 -23.07 -20.45
C ALA A 521 7.03 -23.16 -19.36
N LYS A 522 7.87 -24.21 -19.41
CA LYS A 522 9.01 -24.36 -18.48
C LYS A 522 10.04 -23.25 -18.64
N ALA A 523 10.23 -22.72 -19.85
CA ALA A 523 11.13 -21.60 -20.08
C ALA A 523 10.63 -20.30 -19.46
N VAL A 524 9.32 -20.02 -19.49
CA VAL A 524 8.74 -18.86 -18.79
C VAL A 524 8.96 -18.98 -17.28
N ALA A 525 8.61 -20.13 -16.69
CA ALA A 525 8.79 -20.38 -15.26
C ALA A 525 10.26 -20.26 -14.84
N LYS A 526 11.17 -20.81 -15.65
CA LYS A 526 12.62 -20.72 -15.41
C LYS A 526 13.16 -19.29 -15.56
N LEU A 527 12.70 -18.54 -16.56
CA LEU A 527 13.07 -17.14 -16.73
C LEU A 527 12.59 -16.30 -15.54
N TYR A 528 11.35 -16.52 -15.09
CA TYR A 528 10.79 -15.88 -13.92
C TYR A 528 11.61 -16.18 -12.65
N ALA A 529 11.96 -17.45 -12.41
CA ALA A 529 12.83 -17.82 -11.29
C ALA A 529 14.22 -17.18 -11.39
N ALA A 530 14.85 -17.22 -12.57
CA ALA A 530 16.14 -16.57 -12.79
C ALA A 530 16.09 -15.06 -12.54
N TYR A 531 14.98 -14.41 -12.87
CA TYR A 531 14.74 -13.00 -12.60
C TYR A 531 14.51 -12.74 -11.10
N SER A 532 13.58 -13.47 -10.49
CA SER A 532 13.14 -13.31 -9.10
C SER A 532 14.29 -13.50 -8.11
N ASP A 533 15.06 -14.58 -8.27
CA ASP A 533 16.16 -14.94 -7.37
C ASP A 533 17.34 -13.97 -7.46
N ASN A 534 17.43 -13.19 -8.54
CA ASN A 534 18.61 -12.40 -8.89
C ASN A 534 18.29 -10.95 -9.26
N THR A 535 17.11 -10.43 -8.89
CA THR A 535 16.66 -9.08 -9.27
C THR A 535 17.65 -7.97 -8.87
N ASP A 536 18.34 -8.14 -7.74
CA ASP A 536 19.35 -7.20 -7.21
C ASP A 536 20.77 -7.45 -7.75
N LYS A 537 20.99 -8.53 -8.50
CA LYS A 537 22.29 -8.92 -9.07
C LYS A 537 22.50 -8.31 -10.44
N THR A 538 23.71 -8.47 -10.97
CA THR A 538 24.07 -8.02 -12.32
C THR A 538 23.83 -9.09 -13.37
N LEU A 539 23.80 -8.69 -14.64
CA LEU A 539 23.76 -9.64 -15.76
C LEU A 539 24.99 -10.57 -15.78
N ASP A 540 26.17 -10.07 -15.40
CA ASP A 540 27.38 -10.88 -15.23
C ASP A 540 27.20 -12.01 -14.20
N TYR A 541 26.46 -11.73 -13.11
CA TYR A 541 26.18 -12.76 -12.11
C TYR A 541 25.36 -13.91 -12.69
N LEU A 542 24.34 -13.63 -13.52
CA LEU A 542 23.49 -14.65 -14.16
C LEU A 542 24.29 -15.62 -15.02
N VAL A 543 25.33 -15.12 -15.70
CA VAL A 543 26.18 -15.94 -16.58
C VAL A 543 27.43 -16.49 -15.90
N SER A 544 27.62 -16.19 -14.61
CA SER A 544 28.72 -16.70 -13.81
C SER A 544 28.48 -18.12 -13.33
N ASP A 545 29.53 -18.81 -12.89
CA ASP A 545 29.42 -20.15 -12.30
C ASP A 545 28.69 -20.17 -10.94
N LYS A 546 28.50 -19.00 -10.32
CA LYS A 546 27.78 -18.87 -9.04
C LYS A 546 26.27 -18.96 -9.21
N CYS A 547 25.73 -18.53 -10.36
CA CYS A 547 24.31 -18.64 -10.64
C CYS A 547 23.97 -20.07 -11.09
N LYS A 548 22.96 -20.68 -10.44
CA LYS A 548 22.46 -22.03 -10.78
C LYS A 548 21.21 -22.01 -11.66
N SER A 549 20.65 -20.84 -11.93
CA SER A 549 19.38 -20.69 -12.65
C SER A 549 19.51 -20.97 -14.15
N LEU A 550 20.70 -20.81 -14.74
CA LEU A 550 20.98 -21.07 -16.16
C LEU A 550 21.86 -22.32 -16.35
N THR A 551 21.63 -23.06 -17.43
CA THR A 551 22.53 -24.16 -17.86
C THR A 551 23.81 -23.60 -18.48
N PRO A 552 24.92 -24.39 -18.56
CA PRO A 552 26.13 -23.94 -19.24
C PRO A 552 25.90 -23.45 -20.67
N GLU A 553 25.06 -24.15 -21.44
CA GLU A 553 24.69 -23.77 -22.81
C GLU A 553 23.94 -22.42 -22.86
N GLU A 554 22.98 -22.21 -21.95
CA GLU A 554 22.25 -20.94 -21.86
C GLU A 554 23.16 -19.78 -21.46
N LYS A 555 24.09 -20.01 -20.53
CA LYS A 555 25.07 -19.01 -20.11
C LYS A 555 25.97 -18.59 -21.27
N GLU A 556 26.46 -19.54 -22.05
CA GLU A 556 27.31 -19.26 -23.21
C GLU A 556 26.58 -18.42 -24.25
N LYS A 557 25.35 -18.82 -24.63
CA LYS A 557 24.52 -18.07 -25.58
C LYS A 557 24.15 -16.68 -25.04
N PHE A 558 23.83 -16.57 -23.75
CA PHE A 558 23.40 -15.30 -23.16
C PHE A 558 24.54 -14.31 -22.95
N LYS A 559 25.79 -14.77 -22.71
CA LYS A 559 26.99 -13.91 -22.64
C LYS A 559 27.15 -13.03 -23.87
N GLU A 560 26.88 -13.56 -25.05
CA GLU A 560 26.97 -12.79 -26.30
C GLU A 560 25.90 -11.70 -26.40
N VAL A 561 24.70 -11.95 -25.87
CA VAL A 561 23.57 -11.00 -25.87
C VAL A 561 23.82 -9.81 -24.94
N ILE A 562 24.46 -10.04 -23.79
CA ILE A 562 24.67 -9.00 -22.76
C ILE A 562 25.99 -8.26 -22.90
N ARG A 563 26.75 -8.48 -23.98
CA ARG A 563 28.06 -7.84 -24.19
C ARG A 563 27.92 -6.32 -24.13
N GLY A 564 28.70 -5.67 -23.28
CA GLY A 564 28.64 -4.24 -23.00
C GLY A 564 27.59 -3.80 -21.98
N SER A 565 26.78 -4.73 -21.46
CA SER A 565 25.75 -4.49 -20.41
C SER A 565 25.98 -5.34 -19.16
N GLU A 566 27.17 -5.92 -18.98
CA GLU A 566 27.44 -6.95 -17.96
C GLU A 566 27.19 -6.45 -16.52
N LYS A 567 27.44 -5.15 -16.28
CA LYS A 567 27.24 -4.50 -14.97
C LYS A 567 25.80 -4.04 -14.71
N MET A 568 24.92 -4.12 -15.70
CA MET A 568 23.51 -3.77 -15.55
C MET A 568 22.84 -4.72 -14.56
N GLN A 569 21.88 -4.22 -13.77
CA GLN A 569 21.10 -5.08 -12.89
C GLN A 569 20.13 -5.96 -13.70
N VAL A 570 19.86 -7.17 -13.22
CA VAL A 570 18.89 -8.09 -13.85
C VAL A 570 17.51 -7.43 -14.00
N ARG A 571 17.10 -6.66 -12.99
CA ARG A 571 15.88 -5.85 -13.02
C ARG A 571 15.79 -4.92 -14.22
N ASP A 572 16.92 -4.35 -14.63
CA ASP A 572 17.00 -3.32 -15.68
C ASP A 572 17.33 -3.93 -17.04
N MET A 573 17.30 -5.27 -17.16
CA MET A 573 17.59 -6.00 -18.40
C MET A 573 16.67 -5.51 -19.55
N PRO A 574 17.21 -5.25 -20.74
CA PRO A 574 16.39 -4.83 -21.88
C PRO A 574 15.41 -5.95 -22.30
N PRO A 575 14.21 -5.59 -22.79
CA PRO A 575 13.23 -6.59 -23.23
C PRO A 575 13.77 -7.55 -24.29
N GLU A 576 14.62 -7.08 -25.21
CA GLU A 576 15.23 -7.92 -26.24
C GLU A 576 16.15 -8.99 -25.63
N ALA A 577 16.89 -8.65 -24.58
CA ALA A 577 17.75 -9.59 -23.87
C ALA A 577 16.90 -10.64 -23.12
N ALA A 578 15.81 -10.22 -22.46
CA ALA A 578 14.88 -11.14 -21.80
C ALA A 578 14.23 -12.12 -22.80
N GLN A 579 13.82 -11.62 -23.97
CA GLN A 579 13.26 -12.45 -25.03
C GLN A 579 14.29 -13.44 -25.62
N ASN A 580 15.56 -13.03 -25.77
CA ASN A 580 16.62 -13.94 -26.23
C ASN A 580 16.90 -15.04 -25.19
N LEU A 581 16.97 -14.66 -23.91
CA LEU A 581 17.14 -15.62 -22.83
C LEU A 581 16.00 -16.63 -22.77
N PHE A 582 14.75 -16.16 -22.95
CA PHE A 582 13.59 -17.04 -23.11
C PHE A 582 13.76 -18.02 -24.26
N SER A 583 14.17 -17.56 -25.45
CA SER A 583 14.38 -18.44 -26.61
C SER A 583 15.45 -19.50 -26.36
N PHE A 584 16.55 -19.15 -25.66
CA PHE A 584 17.56 -20.13 -25.28
C PHE A 584 17.03 -21.16 -24.27
N MET A 585 16.31 -20.71 -23.25
CA MET A 585 15.67 -21.59 -22.27
C MET A 585 14.58 -22.48 -22.89
N GLN A 586 13.84 -21.98 -23.87
CA GLN A 586 12.82 -22.76 -24.58
C GLN A 586 13.46 -23.93 -25.33
N GLN A 587 14.57 -23.69 -26.04
CA GLN A 587 15.28 -24.74 -26.78
C GLN A 587 15.80 -25.84 -25.85
N THR A 588 16.46 -25.48 -24.74
CA THR A 588 17.01 -26.45 -23.79
C THR A 588 15.90 -27.23 -23.08
N GLN A 589 14.79 -26.57 -22.72
CA GLN A 589 13.66 -27.22 -22.06
C GLN A 589 12.89 -28.12 -23.02
N ALA A 590 12.71 -27.75 -24.28
CA ALA A 590 12.08 -28.60 -25.30
C ALA A 590 12.92 -29.86 -25.57
N ALA A 591 14.25 -29.73 -25.65
CA ALA A 591 15.15 -30.88 -25.77
C ALA A 591 15.05 -31.81 -24.54
N ARG A 592 15.02 -31.24 -23.33
CA ARG A 592 14.84 -32.00 -22.09
C ARG A 592 13.48 -32.70 -22.02
N ALA A 593 12.41 -32.02 -22.42
CA ALA A 593 11.06 -32.58 -22.48
C ALA A 593 11.00 -33.74 -23.47
N THR A 594 11.56 -33.59 -24.67
CA THR A 594 11.67 -34.66 -25.66
C THR A 594 12.33 -35.89 -25.06
N ARG A 595 13.47 -35.72 -24.37
CA ARG A 595 14.18 -36.85 -23.74
C ARG A 595 13.31 -37.55 -22.68
N LYS A 596 12.73 -36.79 -21.74
CA LYS A 596 11.90 -37.32 -20.65
C LYS A 596 10.65 -38.05 -21.14
N ILE A 597 9.95 -37.48 -22.12
CA ILE A 597 8.76 -38.09 -22.74
C ILE A 597 9.13 -39.40 -23.42
N ASN A 598 10.26 -39.40 -24.15
CA ASN A 598 10.76 -40.58 -24.84
C ASN A 598 11.15 -41.71 -23.86
N GLU A 599 11.86 -41.37 -22.78
CA GLU A 599 12.24 -42.30 -21.71
C GLU A 599 11.01 -42.91 -21.02
N GLU A 600 10.00 -42.10 -20.68
CA GLU A 600 8.77 -42.61 -20.04
C GLU A 600 7.96 -43.48 -20.99
N TYR A 601 7.84 -43.09 -22.26
CA TYR A 601 7.16 -43.91 -23.27
C TYR A 601 7.82 -45.28 -23.44
N GLU A 602 9.14 -45.32 -23.53
CA GLU A 602 9.89 -46.56 -23.63
C GLU A 602 9.67 -47.47 -22.41
N LYS A 603 9.68 -46.89 -21.21
CA LYS A 603 9.40 -47.61 -19.96
C LYS A 603 7.99 -48.21 -19.98
N LEU A 604 6.97 -47.43 -20.37
CA LEU A 604 5.58 -47.90 -20.43
C LEU A 604 5.36 -48.99 -21.48
N VAL A 605 6.06 -48.92 -22.63
CA VAL A 605 5.96 -49.94 -23.69
C VAL A 605 6.72 -51.22 -23.35
N LYS A 606 7.77 -51.14 -22.51
CA LYS A 606 8.54 -52.29 -22.03
C LYS A 606 7.89 -53.01 -20.84
N ASP A 607 6.96 -52.35 -20.15
CA ASP A 607 6.20 -52.96 -19.05
C ASP A 607 5.11 -53.90 -19.59
N GLU A 608 5.29 -55.21 -19.38
CA GLU A 608 4.35 -56.25 -19.82
C GLU A 608 2.99 -56.19 -19.12
N PHE A 609 2.91 -55.53 -17.95
CA PHE A 609 1.68 -55.40 -17.16
C PHE A 609 0.94 -54.10 -17.45
N TYR A 610 1.53 -53.17 -18.21
CA TYR A 610 0.92 -51.90 -18.54
C TYR A 610 -0.20 -52.05 -19.59
N LYS A 611 -1.41 -51.63 -19.24
CA LYS A 611 -2.63 -51.74 -20.08
C LYS A 611 -3.18 -50.39 -20.56
N GLY A 612 -2.47 -49.29 -20.28
CA GLY A 612 -2.90 -47.93 -20.60
C GLY A 612 -2.52 -47.48 -22.02
N ASN A 613 -2.71 -46.18 -22.27
CA ASN A 613 -2.26 -45.56 -23.52
C ASN A 613 -0.87 -44.93 -23.31
N ALA A 614 0.19 -45.68 -23.62
CA ALA A 614 1.58 -45.27 -23.36
C ALA A 614 1.93 -43.90 -23.97
N ALA A 615 1.40 -43.58 -25.15
CA ALA A 615 1.67 -42.31 -25.81
C ALA A 615 1.03 -41.12 -25.06
N ARG A 616 -0.20 -41.30 -24.56
CA ARG A 616 -0.88 -40.28 -23.75
C ARG A 616 -0.21 -40.14 -22.38
N ASP A 617 0.05 -41.27 -21.72
CA ASP A 617 0.50 -41.30 -20.33
C ASP A 617 1.97 -40.89 -20.19
N ALA A 618 2.78 -41.02 -21.25
CA ALA A 618 4.14 -40.48 -21.30
C ALA A 618 4.18 -38.95 -21.42
N VAL A 619 3.12 -38.31 -21.94
CA VAL A 619 3.09 -36.86 -22.21
C VAL A 619 2.30 -36.10 -21.14
N THR A 620 1.15 -36.65 -20.73
CA THR A 620 0.18 -35.96 -19.86
C THR A 620 0.79 -35.42 -18.56
N PRO A 621 1.64 -36.17 -17.82
CA PRO A 621 2.23 -35.68 -16.57
C PRO A 621 3.07 -34.41 -16.79
N TYR A 622 3.88 -34.39 -17.85
CA TYR A 622 4.76 -33.26 -18.15
C TYR A 622 3.99 -32.04 -18.68
N LEU A 623 2.89 -32.24 -19.41
CA LEU A 623 1.99 -31.15 -19.79
C LEU A 623 1.29 -30.54 -18.58
N THR A 624 0.82 -31.37 -17.64
CA THR A 624 0.19 -30.91 -16.40
C THR A 624 1.20 -30.14 -15.55
N GLU A 625 2.39 -30.70 -15.33
CA GLU A 625 3.48 -30.04 -14.60
C GLU A 625 3.83 -28.67 -15.21
N ALA A 626 4.02 -28.61 -16.53
CA ALA A 626 4.33 -27.35 -17.22
C ALA A 626 3.19 -26.32 -17.16
N SER A 627 1.93 -26.78 -17.21
CA SER A 627 0.76 -25.90 -17.03
C SER A 627 0.71 -25.32 -15.61
N THR A 628 0.96 -26.16 -14.60
CA THR A 628 1.01 -25.71 -13.20
C THR A 628 2.15 -24.71 -12.99
N GLU A 629 3.34 -24.95 -13.53
CA GLU A 629 4.47 -24.05 -13.35
C GLU A 629 4.22 -22.64 -13.93
N ILE A 630 3.61 -22.54 -15.12
CA ILE A 630 3.30 -21.22 -15.69
C ILE A 630 2.10 -20.55 -14.99
N ASP A 631 1.13 -21.33 -14.51
CA ASP A 631 0.04 -20.80 -13.66
C ASP A 631 0.58 -20.30 -12.31
N ASN A 632 1.61 -20.93 -11.76
CA ASN A 632 2.28 -20.45 -10.54
C ASN A 632 2.94 -19.08 -10.78
N VAL A 633 3.60 -18.84 -11.91
CA VAL A 633 4.13 -17.49 -12.24
C VAL A 633 3.02 -16.43 -12.22
N LYS A 634 1.86 -16.76 -12.76
CA LYS A 634 0.70 -15.87 -12.74
C LYS A 634 0.20 -15.61 -11.31
N ASN A 635 0.13 -16.65 -10.48
CA ASN A 635 -0.32 -16.54 -9.09
C ASN A 635 0.67 -15.76 -8.23
N ASP A 636 1.97 -16.01 -8.37
CA ASP A 636 3.04 -15.32 -7.64
C ASP A 636 2.99 -13.82 -7.89
N LEU A 637 2.87 -13.40 -9.15
CA LEU A 637 2.73 -11.98 -9.51
C LEU A 637 1.48 -11.35 -8.87
N ALA A 638 0.36 -12.08 -8.85
CA ALA A 638 -0.87 -11.62 -8.21
C ALA A 638 -0.73 -11.49 -6.68
N ASP A 639 -0.08 -12.46 -6.03
CA ASP A 639 0.14 -12.46 -4.58
C ASP A 639 1.12 -11.37 -4.13
N ILE A 640 2.04 -10.98 -5.01
CA ILE A 640 2.92 -9.82 -4.85
C ILE A 640 2.17 -8.49 -5.05
N GLY A 641 0.90 -8.53 -5.48
CA GLY A 641 0.02 -7.37 -5.62
C GLY A 641 0.09 -6.71 -7.00
N LEU A 642 0.64 -7.39 -8.00
CA LEU A 642 0.61 -6.94 -9.40
C LEU A 642 -0.67 -7.42 -10.10
N PRO A 643 -1.14 -6.71 -11.15
CA PRO A 643 -2.23 -7.20 -11.97
C PRO A 643 -1.87 -8.56 -12.57
N PRO A 644 -2.79 -9.54 -12.53
CA PRO A 644 -2.52 -10.89 -13.02
C PRO A 644 -2.18 -10.86 -14.51
N ILE A 645 -1.23 -11.69 -14.92
CA ILE A 645 -0.85 -11.85 -16.32
C ILE A 645 -1.78 -12.81 -17.05
N LEU A 646 -1.90 -12.61 -18.36
CA LEU A 646 -2.63 -13.49 -19.26
C LEU A 646 -1.72 -14.63 -19.73
N VAL A 647 -2.16 -15.87 -19.48
CA VAL A 647 -1.46 -17.08 -19.91
C VAL A 647 -2.39 -17.90 -20.79
N MET A 648 -1.94 -18.21 -22.01
CA MET A 648 -2.67 -19.09 -22.93
C MET A 648 -2.63 -20.53 -22.41
N LYS A 649 -3.80 -21.18 -22.33
CA LYS A 649 -3.88 -22.58 -21.90
C LYS A 649 -3.13 -23.50 -22.87
N ILE A 650 -2.32 -24.38 -22.30
CA ILE A 650 -1.68 -25.45 -23.05
C ILE A 650 -2.75 -26.51 -23.38
N GLY A 651 -2.90 -26.82 -24.67
CA GLY A 651 -3.82 -27.87 -25.12
C GLY A 651 -3.28 -29.28 -24.88
N MET A 652 -3.74 -30.24 -25.68
CA MET A 652 -3.15 -31.59 -25.74
C MET A 652 -2.42 -31.80 -27.09
N PRO A 653 -1.26 -31.14 -27.28
CA PRO A 653 -0.45 -31.32 -28.48
C PRO A 653 0.12 -32.75 -28.58
N LYS A 654 0.46 -33.16 -29.80
CA LYS A 654 0.99 -34.51 -30.08
C LYS A 654 2.52 -34.55 -29.94
N HIS A 655 3.04 -35.76 -29.69
CA HIS A 655 4.47 -36.07 -29.69
C HIS A 655 4.78 -37.22 -30.65
N ASP A 656 5.90 -37.14 -31.38
CA ASP A 656 6.27 -38.15 -32.38
C ASP A 656 7.05 -39.30 -31.74
N PHE A 657 6.34 -40.38 -31.46
CA PHE A 657 6.97 -41.61 -30.96
C PHE A 657 7.53 -42.51 -32.06
N SER A 658 7.37 -42.17 -33.34
CA SER A 658 7.80 -43.00 -34.47
C SER A 658 9.27 -43.41 -34.39
N PRO A 659 10.24 -42.55 -34.01
CA PRO A 659 11.64 -42.93 -33.87
C PRO A 659 11.86 -44.04 -32.83
N ILE A 660 11.24 -43.93 -31.66
CA ILE A 660 11.36 -44.93 -30.59
C ILE A 660 10.65 -46.22 -30.98
N GLN A 661 9.45 -46.13 -31.57
CA GLN A 661 8.71 -47.29 -32.03
C GLN A 661 9.53 -48.10 -33.05
N ARG A 662 10.21 -47.43 -33.98
CA ARG A 662 11.12 -48.09 -34.94
C ARG A 662 12.29 -48.78 -34.23
N ARG A 663 12.92 -48.10 -33.25
CA ARG A 663 14.04 -48.66 -32.48
C ARG A 663 13.62 -49.89 -31.67
N LEU A 664 12.52 -49.80 -30.91
CA LEU A 664 11.99 -50.90 -30.09
C LEU A 664 11.54 -52.09 -30.94
N LYS A 665 10.99 -51.85 -32.13
CA LYS A 665 10.65 -52.92 -33.07
C LYS A 665 11.91 -53.66 -33.56
N ALA A 666 12.96 -52.92 -33.92
CA ALA A 666 14.24 -53.50 -34.32
C ALA A 666 14.90 -54.30 -33.18
N GLU A 667 14.86 -53.79 -31.94
CA GLU A 667 15.34 -54.52 -30.75
C GLU A 667 14.60 -55.85 -30.54
N LYS A 668 13.26 -55.85 -30.68
CA LYS A 668 12.45 -57.08 -30.58
C LYS A 668 12.74 -58.07 -31.72
N GLU A 669 12.95 -57.59 -32.94
CA GLU A 669 13.31 -58.45 -34.08
C GLU A 669 14.71 -59.06 -33.92
N GLN A 670 15.69 -58.30 -33.42
CA GLN A 670 17.02 -58.82 -33.09
C GLN A 670 16.98 -59.83 -31.93
N ALA A 671 16.20 -59.58 -30.88
CA ALA A 671 16.03 -60.53 -29.79
C ALA A 671 15.41 -61.86 -30.25
N LYS A 672 14.46 -61.80 -31.20
CA LYS A 672 13.88 -63.01 -31.83
C LYS A 672 14.91 -63.77 -32.67
N GLN A 673 15.73 -63.08 -33.45
CA GLN A 673 16.80 -63.70 -34.26
C GLN A 673 17.89 -64.36 -33.40
N ASN A 674 18.26 -63.73 -32.28
CA ASN A 674 19.23 -64.30 -31.34
C ASN A 674 18.67 -65.51 -30.60
N ASN A 675 17.39 -65.50 -30.19
CA ASN A 675 16.75 -66.68 -29.58
C ASN A 675 16.53 -67.83 -30.57
N SER A 676 16.25 -67.56 -31.85
CA SER A 676 16.18 -68.60 -32.88
C SER A 676 17.54 -69.25 -33.18
N ASN A 677 18.65 -68.50 -33.06
CA ASN A 677 20.00 -69.04 -33.22
C ASN A 677 20.44 -69.91 -32.03
N ILE A 678 19.90 -69.67 -30.83
CA ILE A 678 20.14 -70.52 -29.65
C ILE A 678 19.30 -71.82 -29.73
N ALA A 679 18.05 -71.74 -30.17
CA ALA A 679 17.21 -72.92 -30.39
C ALA A 679 17.66 -73.79 -31.58
N GLY A 680 18.29 -73.19 -32.60
CA GLY A 680 18.85 -73.89 -33.76
C GLY A 680 20.16 -74.65 -33.49
N ASN A 681 20.87 -74.36 -32.39
CA ASN A 681 22.16 -74.97 -32.09
C ASN A 681 22.09 -76.17 -31.11
N ALA A 682 20.90 -76.52 -30.63
CA ALA A 682 20.67 -77.70 -29.78
C ALA A 682 20.17 -78.93 -30.57
N GLY A 683 20.09 -78.85 -31.91
CA GLY A 683 19.44 -79.85 -32.77
C GLY A 683 20.37 -80.75 -33.57
N ASN A 684 21.67 -80.84 -33.27
CA ASN A 684 22.60 -81.64 -34.07
C ASN A 684 23.59 -82.45 -33.22
N ASN A 685 23.09 -83.42 -32.45
CA ASN A 685 23.77 -84.69 -32.18
C ASN A 685 22.83 -85.63 -31.41
N GLY A 686 22.53 -86.80 -31.98
CA GLY A 686 21.89 -87.89 -31.23
C GLY A 686 20.79 -88.63 -31.98
N GLN A 687 21.14 -89.25 -33.09
CA GLN A 687 20.34 -90.27 -33.76
C GLN A 687 20.32 -91.56 -32.90
N LEU A 688 19.14 -92.16 -32.66
CA LEU A 688 18.83 -93.62 -32.62
C LEU A 688 17.44 -93.91 -31.95
N PRO A 689 16.76 -95.04 -32.25
CA PRO A 689 15.63 -95.04 -33.17
C PRO A 689 14.29 -95.51 -32.57
N SER A 690 13.23 -95.24 -33.33
CA SER A 690 11.85 -95.65 -33.08
C SER A 690 11.60 -97.14 -33.39
N ARG A 691 11.05 -97.87 -32.42
CA ARG A 691 10.10 -99.02 -32.57
C ARG A 691 8.81 -98.51 -31.93
N GLY A 692 7.62 -98.52 -32.51
CA GLY A 692 7.04 -99.32 -33.58
C GLY A 692 5.61 -99.66 -33.12
N TYR A 693 4.65 -99.59 -34.06
CA TYR A 693 3.22 -99.92 -33.91
C TYR A 693 2.38 -98.91 -33.12
N GLY A 694 1.18 -98.51 -33.50
CA GLY A 694 0.26 -98.93 -34.57
C GLY A 694 -1.14 -98.46 -34.15
N ARG A 695 -1.75 -97.57 -34.95
CA ARG A 695 -3.03 -97.78 -35.66
C ARG A 695 -4.32 -97.82 -34.81
N GLY A 696 -5.25 -96.93 -35.19
CA GLY A 696 -6.67 -96.91 -34.82
C GLY A 696 -6.95 -95.83 -33.78
N GLY A 697 -7.70 -94.77 -34.03
CA GLY A 697 -8.89 -94.64 -34.88
C GLY A 697 -10.10 -94.46 -33.96
N GLY A 698 -10.88 -93.40 -34.17
CA GLY A 698 -12.25 -93.31 -33.67
C GLY A 698 -12.52 -92.32 -32.53
N GLU A 699 -13.17 -91.22 -32.92
CA GLU A 699 -14.39 -90.67 -32.30
C GLU A 699 -14.39 -90.14 -30.85
N SER A 700 -14.63 -88.81 -30.79
CA SER A 700 -15.74 -88.15 -30.11
C SER A 700 -16.13 -88.59 -28.68
N ARG A 701 -15.82 -87.73 -27.70
CA ARG A 701 -16.84 -86.93 -26.99
C ARG A 701 -16.20 -85.79 -26.20
#